data_AF-A0A938PD39-F1
#
_entry.id   AF-A0A938PD39-F1
#
_cell.length_a   1.000
_cell.length_b   1.000
_cell.length_c   1.000
_cell.angle_alpha   90.00
_cell.angle_beta   90.00
_cell.angle_gamma   90.00
#
_symmetry.space_group_name_H-M   'P 1'
#
loop_
_entity.id
_entity.type
_entity.pdbx_description
1 polymer ?
#
loop_
_entity_poly.entity_id
_entity_poly.type
_entity_poly.pdbx_seq_one_letter_code
_entity_poly.pdbx_strand_id
1 'polypeptide(L)'
;MKMFRRILSLTMSALLLSIVMSSANTIRVPNDYPKIQLAINAASHGDTVLVAPGTYQENINFKGKKIVVASHYVLSKDPLIIKTTIIDGSNPTHSDTASCVLMVSGEDSTSVLEGFTITQGSGTKWLDEHGAGTYYEGGGILVTLSSPTIKNNLIINNSAARVSSGVTSAGGGGIRCGDASARIFNNVIMNNTGMYGGGIVLNYCSGAIVKNNIIAQNRVYDAVSGVSTFGGGGIWILEKKPGDSSPNIIENNTIVGNVCEDADEPGAAGDGGGLLVWNANVVSQNNLIWGNLQAGSGPIAYLGGGNFSVNYSDVEGGYAGTGNINLNPMFADSSLYLKNDSPCIDAGNPSVQFNDPENPASPGNALFPSMGTPRNDIGAYGGAFRNFFPNFSQGKIYLKSTDLNFGNIIPGGSKTLYIQIRNLGAGKLSIDSSRFLRNLDNEFTQIVSFPLNLNPLSVDSFQVKWTPVSSYVISDSLQVYHNDNNSVNPLVIKLVGNSNPLPDIFVNTLQHNFGNIDINTPSHDTTFYVYNDGTGYDSLFISVDPKGVNPPTALNVSPLSIRLAPNDSIGVTFTFYPRQIIKTGLGIYSPSVVIDSRFNPGTTRFEKSMRFRLTGTVSVENDSKFPREFRLEQNYPNPFNPETVIRYQLIVNGHVSLKIYDLIGKEVAVLVDEFKDAGVYHFPFSIRQLTDPFPLSSGIYFYKLEVGEFIQTRKMFLLK
;
A
#
# COMPACT_ATOMS: atom_id res chain seq x y z
N MET A 1 100.02 -11.17 -24.37
CA MET A 1 98.78 -11.12 -23.57
C MET A 1 98.96 -10.04 -22.51
N LYS A 2 98.54 -8.78 -22.61
CA LYS A 2 97.22 -8.25 -23.00
C LYS A 2 96.10 -9.14 -22.45
N MET A 3 95.54 -8.84 -21.28
CA MET A 3 94.29 -8.08 -21.13
C MET A 3 93.86 -8.08 -19.64
N PHE A 4 93.18 -7.00 -19.21
CA PHE A 4 92.41 -6.85 -17.95
C PHE A 4 93.12 -6.42 -16.65
N ARG A 5 93.49 -5.13 -16.62
CA ARG A 5 93.18 -4.22 -15.51
C ARG A 5 91.68 -3.89 -15.52
N ARG A 6 90.99 -4.00 -14.38
CA ARG A 6 89.95 -3.08 -13.82
C ARG A 6 89.03 -3.84 -12.85
N ILE A 7 88.56 -3.09 -11.84
CA ILE A 7 87.51 -3.42 -10.85
C ILE A 7 88.03 -4.13 -9.58
N LEU A 8 88.77 -3.39 -8.76
CA LEU A 8 88.87 -3.63 -7.32
C LEU A 8 88.83 -2.27 -6.60
N SER A 9 87.69 -1.58 -6.71
CA SER A 9 87.33 -0.38 -5.95
C SER A 9 85.89 -0.04 -6.33
N LEU A 10 84.93 -0.49 -5.51
CA LEU A 10 83.55 0.00 -5.34
C LEU A 10 82.67 -1.11 -4.73
N THR A 11 82.87 -1.45 -3.45
CA THR A 11 81.87 -2.24 -2.69
C THR A 11 81.65 -1.73 -1.27
N MET A 12 81.93 -0.45 -1.00
CA MET A 12 81.72 0.15 0.33
C MET A 12 81.07 1.55 0.26
N SER A 13 80.12 1.75 -0.66
CA SER A 13 79.45 3.06 -0.83
C SER A 13 78.00 2.98 -1.34
N ALA A 14 77.26 1.91 -1.03
CA ALA A 14 75.86 1.80 -1.46
C ALA A 14 75.02 0.91 -0.53
N LEU A 15 74.97 1.23 0.78
CA LEU A 15 73.84 0.80 1.62
C LEU A 15 73.75 1.58 2.96
N LEU A 16 73.89 2.91 2.91
CA LEU A 16 73.12 3.76 3.82
C LEU A 16 72.01 4.38 3.00
N LEU A 17 71.02 3.54 2.64
CA LEU A 17 69.69 4.07 2.35
C LEU A 17 69.20 4.55 3.72
N SER A 18 69.38 5.83 3.99
CA SER A 18 68.70 6.51 5.07
C SER A 18 67.22 6.15 4.95
N ILE A 19 66.72 5.31 5.85
CA ILE A 19 65.30 5.25 6.16
C ILE A 19 65.01 6.62 6.78
N VAL A 20 64.79 7.61 5.92
CA VAL A 20 64.04 8.78 6.31
C VAL A 20 62.66 8.21 6.57
N MET A 21 62.34 7.99 7.85
CA MET A 21 60.95 7.97 8.27
C MET A 21 60.39 9.28 7.77
N SER A 22 59.71 9.26 6.62
CA SER A 22 58.97 10.38 6.10
C SER A 22 57.93 10.70 7.15
N SER A 23 58.18 11.71 7.99
CA SER A 23 57.14 12.25 8.85
C SER A 23 56.05 12.76 7.93
N ALA A 24 54.81 12.32 8.15
CA ALA A 24 53.64 12.89 7.48
C ALA A 24 53.69 14.42 7.59
N ASN A 25 53.76 15.11 6.45
CA ASN A 25 53.77 16.57 6.43
C ASN A 25 52.35 17.10 6.61
N THR A 26 52.25 18.27 7.25
CA THR A 26 51.00 19.03 7.30
C THR A 26 51.08 20.17 6.30
N ILE A 27 50.20 20.18 5.31
CA ILE A 27 50.05 21.21 4.28
C ILE A 27 48.82 22.05 4.62
N ARG A 28 49.01 23.34 4.87
CA ARG A 28 47.95 24.23 5.36
C ARG A 28 47.28 24.99 4.22
N VAL A 29 45.96 25.06 4.26
CA VAL A 29 45.15 25.85 3.32
C VAL A 29 44.44 26.94 4.12
N PRO A 30 44.56 28.23 3.76
CA PRO A 30 45.18 28.76 2.53
C PRO A 30 46.68 29.07 2.62
N ASN A 31 47.32 28.88 3.79
CA ASN A 31 48.65 29.44 4.06
C ASN A 31 49.78 28.92 3.15
N ASP A 32 49.84 27.61 2.92
CA ASP A 32 50.86 26.98 2.07
C ASP A 32 50.35 26.86 0.62
N TYR A 33 49.04 26.65 0.42
CA TYR A 33 48.36 26.72 -0.89
C TYR A 33 46.99 27.38 -0.77
N PRO A 34 46.57 28.23 -1.72
CA PRO A 34 45.31 28.98 -1.62
C PRO A 34 44.05 28.12 -1.84
N LYS A 35 44.21 26.90 -2.37
CA LYS A 35 43.13 25.99 -2.75
C LYS A 35 43.37 24.60 -2.19
N ILE A 36 42.30 23.92 -1.83
CA ILE A 36 42.35 22.55 -1.29
C ILE A 36 42.91 21.60 -2.34
N GLN A 37 42.46 21.70 -3.60
CA GLN A 37 42.95 20.80 -4.66
C GLN A 37 44.45 20.97 -4.92
N LEU A 38 44.99 22.18 -4.80
CA LEU A 38 46.43 22.43 -4.98
C LEU A 38 47.25 21.79 -3.85
N ALA A 39 46.78 21.88 -2.61
CA ALA A 39 47.40 21.19 -1.49
C ALA A 39 47.35 19.67 -1.66
N ILE A 40 46.21 19.10 -2.10
CA ILE A 40 46.11 17.67 -2.43
C ILE A 40 47.10 17.28 -3.53
N ASN A 41 47.24 18.11 -4.58
CA ASN A 41 48.19 17.85 -5.66
C ASN A 41 49.64 17.77 -5.16
N ALA A 42 50.01 18.60 -4.17
CA ALA A 42 51.34 18.64 -3.56
C ALA A 42 51.58 17.52 -2.53
N ALA A 43 50.52 17.04 -1.86
CA ALA A 43 50.62 16.03 -0.80
C ALA A 43 51.19 14.68 -1.27
N SER A 44 51.94 14.00 -0.42
CA SER A 44 52.34 12.60 -0.58
C SER A 44 51.49 11.68 0.30
N HIS A 45 51.52 10.37 0.07
CA HIS A 45 50.85 9.41 0.96
C HIS A 45 51.29 9.60 2.41
N GLY A 46 50.33 9.58 3.33
CA GLY A 46 50.53 9.83 4.75
C GLY A 46 50.38 11.29 5.16
N ASP A 47 50.47 12.26 4.24
CA ASP A 47 50.35 13.68 4.56
C ASP A 47 48.95 14.07 5.04
N THR A 48 48.88 15.22 5.71
CA THR A 48 47.63 15.89 6.09
C THR A 48 47.49 17.21 5.35
N VAL A 49 46.38 17.41 4.64
CA VAL A 49 45.92 18.72 4.16
C VAL A 49 45.01 19.31 5.23
N LEU A 50 45.50 20.33 5.93
CA LEU A 50 44.81 20.98 7.05
C LEU A 50 44.19 22.31 6.60
N VAL A 51 42.87 22.42 6.67
CA VAL A 51 42.10 23.52 6.08
C VAL A 51 41.53 24.43 7.17
N ALA A 52 41.82 25.72 7.07
CA ALA A 52 41.27 26.74 7.95
C ALA A 52 39.78 27.02 7.64
N PRO A 53 39.03 27.66 8.55
CA PRO A 53 37.70 28.20 8.24
C PRO A 53 37.69 29.10 6.99
N GLY A 54 36.68 28.93 6.15
CA GLY A 54 36.53 29.61 4.87
C GLY A 54 35.60 28.86 3.92
N THR A 55 35.12 29.55 2.89
CA THR A 55 34.37 28.94 1.78
C THR A 55 35.29 28.69 0.60
N TYR A 56 35.44 27.42 0.24
CA TYR A 56 36.25 26.94 -0.86
C TYR A 56 35.32 26.46 -1.97
N GLN A 57 35.10 27.31 -2.97
CA GLN A 57 34.34 26.94 -4.17
C GLN A 57 35.21 26.05 -5.07
N GLU A 58 35.15 24.74 -4.83
CA GLU A 58 35.99 23.73 -5.46
C GLU A 58 35.25 22.38 -5.55
N ASN A 59 35.56 21.61 -6.58
CA ASN A 59 35.23 20.19 -6.69
C ASN A 59 36.55 19.42 -6.60
N ILE A 60 36.82 18.85 -5.42
CA ILE A 60 38.12 18.26 -5.09
C ILE A 60 38.17 16.77 -5.41
N ASN A 61 39.36 16.26 -5.72
CA ASN A 61 39.65 14.86 -6.00
C ASN A 61 40.91 14.44 -5.23
N PHE A 62 40.81 13.33 -4.49
CA PHE A 62 41.90 12.75 -3.71
C PHE A 62 42.99 12.10 -4.58
N LYS A 63 42.69 11.75 -5.83
CA LYS A 63 43.63 11.21 -6.83
C LYS A 63 44.38 9.95 -6.37
N GLY A 64 43.71 9.09 -5.61
CA GLY A 64 44.27 7.85 -5.06
C GLY A 64 45.19 8.09 -3.87
N LYS A 65 45.27 9.32 -3.36
CA LYS A 65 46.16 9.65 -2.26
C LYS A 65 45.57 9.21 -0.93
N LYS A 66 46.34 8.36 -0.24
CA LYS A 66 46.21 7.94 1.16
C LYS A 66 46.58 9.06 2.12
N ILE A 67 45.77 10.12 2.16
CA ILE A 67 46.02 11.35 2.93
C ILE A 67 44.82 11.70 3.81
N VAL A 68 45.08 12.50 4.84
CA VAL A 68 44.01 13.12 5.63
C VAL A 68 43.74 14.50 5.06
N VAL A 69 42.51 14.76 4.61
CA VAL A 69 42.03 16.13 4.34
C VAL A 69 41.09 16.49 5.48
N ALA A 70 41.51 17.44 6.32
CA ALA A 70 40.82 17.77 7.56
C ALA A 70 40.71 19.27 7.75
N SER A 71 39.61 19.75 8.33
CA SER A 71 39.52 21.13 8.81
C SER A 71 40.20 21.29 10.17
N HIS A 72 40.31 22.54 10.64
CA HIS A 72 40.78 22.84 12.00
C HIS A 72 39.94 22.22 13.13
N TYR A 73 38.78 21.62 12.83
CA TYR A 73 37.98 20.87 13.80
C TYR A 73 38.81 19.77 14.48
N VAL A 74 39.74 19.13 13.76
CA VAL A 74 40.56 18.07 14.34
C VAL A 74 41.47 18.56 15.47
N LEU A 75 41.75 19.86 15.51
CA LEU A 75 42.55 20.52 16.54
C LEU A 75 41.69 21.02 17.71
N SER A 76 40.61 21.73 17.41
CA SER A 76 39.80 22.40 18.43
C SER A 76 38.70 21.52 19.03
N LYS A 77 38.23 20.52 18.28
CA LYS A 77 36.99 19.78 18.53
C LYS A 77 35.76 20.69 18.65
N ASP A 78 35.86 21.93 18.16
CA ASP A 78 34.75 22.89 18.09
C ASP A 78 33.97 22.67 16.79
N PRO A 79 32.71 22.22 16.87
CA PRO A 79 31.85 21.96 15.73
C PRO A 79 31.58 23.20 14.87
N LEU A 80 31.71 24.40 15.43
CA LEU A 80 31.53 25.65 14.66
C LEU A 80 32.52 25.74 13.51
N ILE A 81 33.71 25.17 13.68
CA ILE A 81 34.71 25.08 12.61
C ILE A 81 34.14 24.32 11.42
N ILE A 82 33.45 23.20 11.64
CA ILE A 82 32.86 22.38 10.57
C ILE A 82 31.83 23.19 9.78
N LYS A 83 30.98 23.94 10.47
CA LYS A 83 30.00 24.83 9.83
C LYS A 83 30.66 25.91 8.96
N THR A 84 31.84 26.39 9.36
CA THR A 84 32.53 27.52 8.70
C THR A 84 33.64 27.12 7.74
N THR A 85 34.04 25.84 7.70
CA THR A 85 34.96 25.30 6.69
C THR A 85 34.15 24.58 5.62
N ILE A 86 33.87 25.27 4.52
CA ILE A 86 32.88 24.87 3.52
C ILE A 86 33.58 24.48 2.22
N ILE A 87 33.31 23.28 1.72
CA ILE A 87 33.57 22.87 0.34
C ILE A 87 32.26 23.07 -0.43
N ASP A 88 32.25 24.08 -1.29
CA ASP A 88 31.08 24.49 -2.08
C ASP A 88 31.25 24.02 -3.53
N GLY A 89 30.44 23.04 -3.93
CA GLY A 89 30.50 22.41 -5.25
C GLY A 89 29.71 23.14 -6.34
N SER A 90 29.18 24.35 -6.07
CA SER A 90 28.21 25.02 -6.96
C SER A 90 28.76 25.48 -8.32
N ASN A 91 30.08 25.50 -8.51
CA ASN A 91 30.72 26.05 -9.72
C ASN A 91 31.79 25.09 -10.29
N PRO A 92 31.37 23.91 -10.80
CA PRO A 92 32.30 22.95 -11.33
C PRO A 92 32.91 23.43 -12.64
N THR A 93 34.16 23.03 -12.91
CA THR A 93 34.85 23.34 -14.16
C THR A 93 34.14 22.78 -15.39
N HIS A 94 33.48 21.64 -15.22
CA HIS A 94 32.58 21.04 -16.20
C HIS A 94 31.37 20.45 -15.46
N SER A 95 30.18 20.52 -16.05
CA SER A 95 28.97 20.01 -15.40
C SER A 95 29.00 18.51 -15.12
N ASP A 96 29.89 17.79 -15.81
CA ASP A 96 30.05 16.34 -15.70
C ASP A 96 31.00 15.94 -14.57
N THR A 97 31.56 16.89 -13.81
CA THR A 97 32.46 16.64 -12.67
C THR A 97 32.01 17.42 -11.44
N ALA A 98 30.70 17.42 -11.17
CA ALA A 98 30.07 18.35 -10.25
C ALA A 98 29.82 17.81 -8.83
N SER A 99 30.41 16.67 -8.46
CA SER A 99 30.48 16.25 -7.05
C SER A 99 31.40 17.17 -6.27
N CYS A 100 31.10 17.50 -5.01
CA CYS A 100 32.01 18.33 -4.21
C CYS A 100 33.34 17.60 -3.95
N VAL A 101 33.28 16.29 -3.68
CA VAL A 101 34.45 15.46 -3.36
C VAL A 101 34.44 14.15 -4.15
N LEU A 102 35.57 13.84 -4.78
CA LEU A 102 35.83 12.60 -5.51
C LEU A 102 36.89 11.75 -4.80
N MET A 103 36.55 10.49 -4.54
CA MET A 103 37.46 9.44 -4.05
C MET A 103 37.24 8.18 -4.90
N VAL A 104 37.84 8.20 -6.09
CA VAL A 104 37.50 7.30 -7.19
C VAL A 104 38.73 6.63 -7.81
N SER A 105 39.86 6.64 -7.10
CA SER A 105 41.18 6.32 -7.66
C SER A 105 41.98 5.38 -6.75
N GLY A 106 41.29 4.54 -5.97
CA GLY A 106 41.91 3.52 -5.13
C GLY A 106 42.29 4.02 -3.74
N GLU A 107 41.62 5.07 -3.25
CA GLU A 107 41.72 5.49 -1.86
C GLU A 107 41.34 4.34 -0.92
N ASP A 108 42.11 4.14 0.15
CA ASP A 108 41.77 3.16 1.19
C ASP A 108 41.34 3.87 2.46
N SER A 109 41.12 3.12 3.54
CA SER A 109 40.57 3.71 4.76
C SER A 109 41.48 4.69 5.50
N THR A 110 42.74 4.82 5.07
CA THR A 110 43.67 5.86 5.54
C THR A 110 43.53 7.18 4.78
N SER A 111 42.79 7.18 3.66
CA SER A 111 42.26 8.40 3.06
C SER A 111 41.07 8.88 3.89
N VAL A 112 41.22 10.03 4.55
CA VAL A 112 40.23 10.56 5.50
C VAL A 112 39.72 11.92 5.05
N LEU A 113 38.41 12.11 5.08
CA LEU A 113 37.76 13.42 4.96
C LEU A 113 37.05 13.76 6.27
N GLU A 114 37.48 14.84 6.91
CA GLU A 114 37.00 15.19 8.25
C GLU A 114 36.79 16.69 8.50
N GLY A 115 35.62 17.04 9.02
CA GLY A 115 35.38 18.36 9.59
C GLY A 115 34.91 19.42 8.60
N PHE A 116 34.23 19.06 7.52
CA PHE A 116 33.76 20.00 6.51
C PHE A 116 32.23 20.13 6.46
N THR A 117 31.76 21.31 6.06
CA THR A 117 30.47 21.43 5.38
C THR A 117 30.67 21.19 3.88
N ILE A 118 29.87 20.30 3.30
CA ILE A 118 29.96 19.86 1.90
C ILE A 118 28.59 20.10 1.28
N THR A 119 28.52 21.02 0.32
CA THR A 119 27.23 21.55 -0.16
C THR A 119 27.24 21.91 -1.64
N GLN A 120 26.03 22.00 -2.22
CA GLN A 120 25.77 22.48 -3.58
C GLN A 120 26.40 21.66 -4.72
N GLY A 121 26.90 20.46 -4.45
CA GLY A 121 27.32 19.55 -5.51
C GLY A 121 26.13 19.00 -6.29
N SER A 122 26.30 18.75 -7.59
CA SER A 122 25.24 18.32 -8.52
C SER A 122 25.48 16.95 -9.20
N GLY A 123 26.49 16.22 -8.74
CA GLY A 123 26.83 14.86 -9.19
C GLY A 123 27.82 14.83 -10.34
N THR A 124 28.63 13.78 -10.40
CA THR A 124 29.62 13.57 -11.45
C THR A 124 29.11 12.55 -12.44
N LYS A 125 29.30 12.84 -13.73
CA LYS A 125 29.01 11.90 -14.80
C LYS A 125 30.02 10.77 -14.75
N TRP A 126 29.54 9.53 -14.74
CA TRP A 126 30.40 8.36 -14.80
C TRP A 126 29.77 7.27 -15.67
N LEU A 127 30.62 6.38 -16.17
CA LEU A 127 30.22 5.15 -16.84
C LEU A 127 30.24 4.05 -15.78
N ASP A 128 29.08 3.65 -15.29
CA ASP A 128 28.97 2.57 -14.31
C ASP A 128 29.71 1.32 -14.79
N GLU A 129 30.51 0.73 -13.90
CA GLU A 129 31.31 -0.46 -14.14
C GLU A 129 30.47 -1.70 -14.48
N HIS A 130 29.16 -1.70 -14.14
CA HIS A 130 28.26 -2.83 -14.34
C HIS A 130 27.24 -2.65 -15.47
N GLY A 131 27.24 -1.53 -16.20
CA GLY A 131 26.24 -1.31 -17.25
C GLY A 131 26.56 -0.23 -18.28
N ALA A 132 26.04 -0.41 -19.50
CA ALA A 132 26.07 0.64 -20.51
C ALA A 132 25.04 1.72 -20.17
N GLY A 133 25.51 2.91 -19.78
CA GLY A 133 24.62 4.02 -19.44
C GLY A 133 25.38 5.29 -19.06
N THR A 134 24.66 6.41 -18.99
CA THR A 134 25.20 7.67 -18.46
C THR A 134 24.64 7.89 -17.06
N TYR A 135 25.51 7.90 -16.05
CA TYR A 135 25.11 8.03 -14.65
C TYR A 135 25.60 9.35 -14.07
N TYR A 136 24.79 10.05 -13.28
CA TYR A 136 25.21 11.25 -12.52
C TYR A 136 25.05 11.00 -11.03
N GLU A 137 26.16 10.79 -10.32
CA GLU A 137 26.08 10.25 -8.96
C GLU A 137 26.96 11.02 -7.97
N GLY A 138 26.64 10.86 -6.68
CA GLY A 138 27.45 11.41 -5.59
C GLY A 138 27.45 12.92 -5.60
N GLY A 139 26.29 13.54 -5.35
CA GLY A 139 26.14 15.00 -5.35
C GLY A 139 27.17 15.66 -4.42
N GLY A 140 27.16 15.31 -3.13
CA GLY A 140 28.18 15.75 -2.19
C GLY A 140 29.49 15.00 -2.38
N ILE A 141 29.44 13.67 -2.24
CA ILE A 141 30.63 12.81 -2.29
C ILE A 141 30.38 11.62 -3.21
N LEU A 142 31.27 11.43 -4.18
CA LEU A 142 31.33 10.23 -5.00
C LEU A 142 32.53 9.38 -4.58
N VAL A 143 32.23 8.15 -4.17
CA VAL A 143 33.18 7.09 -3.86
C VAL A 143 32.93 5.93 -4.81
N THR A 144 33.95 5.53 -5.58
CA THR A 144 33.91 4.28 -6.34
C THR A 144 35.28 3.59 -6.31
N LEU A 145 35.28 2.25 -6.27
CA LEU A 145 36.49 1.41 -6.26
C LEU A 145 37.49 1.79 -5.15
N SER A 146 37.00 2.45 -4.09
CA SER A 146 37.78 3.11 -3.06
C SER A 146 37.06 2.97 -1.73
N SER A 147 37.78 2.73 -0.63
CA SER A 147 37.19 2.47 0.69
C SER A 147 37.65 3.48 1.76
N PRO A 148 37.36 4.78 1.58
CA PRO A 148 37.83 5.86 2.45
C PRO A 148 37.10 5.90 3.79
N THR A 149 37.61 6.73 4.71
CA THR A 149 36.91 7.12 5.93
C THR A 149 36.36 8.54 5.80
N ILE A 150 35.04 8.69 5.87
CA ILE A 150 34.31 9.95 5.81
C ILE A 150 33.67 10.19 7.17
N LYS A 151 34.14 11.20 7.92
CA LYS A 151 33.66 11.38 9.30
C LYS A 151 33.55 12.82 9.77
N ASN A 152 32.62 13.09 10.68
CA ASN A 152 32.43 14.41 11.30
C ASN A 152 32.21 15.52 10.26
N ASN A 153 31.37 15.30 9.26
CA ASN A 153 31.04 16.29 8.23
C ASN A 153 29.55 16.69 8.26
N LEU A 154 29.25 17.88 7.74
CA LEU A 154 27.91 18.29 7.35
C LEU A 154 27.78 18.13 5.84
N ILE A 155 27.04 17.13 5.36
CA ILE A 155 26.85 16.84 3.94
C ILE A 155 25.41 17.22 3.59
N ILE A 156 25.24 18.44 3.08
CA ILE A 156 23.93 19.08 3.03
C ILE A 156 23.64 19.75 1.70
N ASN A 157 22.36 19.81 1.32
CA ASN A 157 21.90 20.53 0.13
C ASN A 157 22.66 20.16 -1.16
N ASN A 158 23.02 18.88 -1.30
CA ASN A 158 23.60 18.35 -2.53
C ASN A 158 22.53 17.66 -3.36
N SER A 159 22.74 17.58 -4.66
CA SER A 159 21.81 16.99 -5.60
C SER A 159 22.51 16.02 -6.54
N ALA A 160 21.88 14.89 -6.82
CA ALA A 160 22.22 13.98 -7.90
C ALA A 160 20.93 13.68 -8.67
N ALA A 161 20.29 14.74 -9.17
CA ALA A 161 18.99 14.69 -9.84
C ALA A 161 19.01 15.33 -11.25
N ARG A 162 20.17 15.31 -11.91
CA ARG A 162 20.30 15.87 -13.26
C ARG A 162 19.60 14.95 -14.27
N VAL A 163 18.49 15.45 -14.81
CA VAL A 163 17.69 14.76 -15.81
C VAL A 163 17.77 15.48 -17.16
N SER A 164 18.60 14.95 -18.03
CA SER A 164 18.63 15.29 -19.45
C SER A 164 18.40 14.03 -20.27
N SER A 165 17.90 14.17 -21.50
CA SER A 165 17.76 13.05 -22.44
C SER A 165 19.06 12.23 -22.53
N GLY A 166 18.98 10.92 -22.29
CA GLY A 166 20.12 10.00 -22.35
C GLY A 166 20.83 9.74 -21.02
N VAL A 167 20.32 10.26 -19.89
CA VAL A 167 20.74 9.84 -18.54
C VAL A 167 20.04 8.53 -18.19
N THR A 168 20.82 7.53 -17.81
CA THR A 168 20.34 6.20 -17.40
C THR A 168 19.92 6.20 -15.94
N SER A 169 20.68 6.85 -15.06
CA SER A 169 20.33 6.97 -13.64
C SER A 169 21.08 8.11 -12.95
N ALA A 170 20.54 8.63 -11.84
CA ALA A 170 21.23 9.62 -11.00
C ALA A 170 20.84 9.47 -9.53
N GLY A 171 21.82 9.41 -8.61
CA GLY A 171 21.50 9.22 -7.20
C GLY A 171 22.69 9.30 -6.25
N GLY A 172 22.45 9.04 -4.97
CA GLY A 172 23.43 9.31 -3.92
C GLY A 172 23.64 10.82 -3.77
N GLY A 173 22.55 11.55 -3.54
CA GLY A 173 22.56 13.01 -3.44
C GLY A 173 23.60 13.50 -2.44
N GLY A 174 23.61 12.93 -1.24
CA GLY A 174 24.65 13.18 -0.25
C GLY A 174 25.93 12.41 -0.56
N ILE A 175 25.87 11.08 -0.48
CA ILE A 175 27.01 10.19 -0.69
C ILE A 175 26.60 9.05 -1.62
N ARG A 176 27.43 8.77 -2.63
CA ARG A 176 27.40 7.54 -3.40
C ARG A 176 28.68 6.73 -3.12
N CYS A 177 28.54 5.46 -2.76
CA CYS A 177 29.64 4.52 -2.57
C CYS A 177 29.44 3.26 -3.43
N GLY A 178 30.38 2.94 -4.32
CA GLY A 178 30.29 1.88 -5.35
C GLY A 178 31.47 0.93 -5.35
N ASP A 179 31.22 -0.38 -5.42
CA ASP A 179 32.25 -1.43 -5.48
C ASP A 179 33.31 -1.31 -4.38
N ALA A 180 32.86 -0.80 -3.23
CA ALA A 180 33.66 -0.22 -2.17
C ALA A 180 33.13 -0.58 -0.78
N SER A 181 33.95 -0.33 0.24
CA SER A 181 33.63 -0.58 1.65
C SER A 181 33.93 0.67 2.49
N ALA A 182 33.35 1.81 2.12
CA ALA A 182 33.58 3.08 2.81
C ALA A 182 33.12 3.03 4.28
N ARG A 183 33.80 3.83 5.11
CA ARG A 183 33.49 4.02 6.53
C ARG A 183 32.90 5.40 6.73
N ILE A 184 31.61 5.48 7.04
CA ILE A 184 30.83 6.72 7.10
C ILE A 184 30.40 6.92 8.56
N PHE A 185 31.07 7.83 9.28
CA PHE A 185 30.92 7.99 10.73
C PHE A 185 30.56 9.40 11.19
N ASN A 186 29.63 9.53 12.13
CA ASN A 186 29.39 10.80 12.84
C ASN A 186 29.10 11.99 11.90
N ASN A 187 28.52 11.74 10.73
CA ASN A 187 28.16 12.79 9.79
C ASN A 187 26.70 13.21 9.99
N VAL A 188 26.39 14.43 9.58
CA VAL A 188 25.00 14.85 9.35
C VAL A 188 24.78 14.96 7.85
N ILE A 189 23.88 14.13 7.32
CA ILE A 189 23.59 13.99 5.90
C ILE A 189 22.13 14.41 5.70
N MET A 190 21.92 15.64 5.24
CA MET A 190 20.60 16.26 5.31
C MET A 190 20.23 17.11 4.09
N ASN A 191 18.94 17.11 3.73
CA ASN A 191 18.42 17.92 2.61
C ASN A 191 19.11 17.64 1.27
N ASN A 192 19.62 16.42 1.09
CA ASN A 192 20.18 16.02 -0.20
C ASN A 192 19.10 15.38 -1.07
N THR A 193 19.24 15.51 -2.38
CA THR A 193 18.28 15.00 -3.36
C THR A 193 18.94 14.06 -4.35
N GLY A 194 18.29 12.94 -4.70
CA GLY A 194 18.71 12.04 -5.79
C GLY A 194 17.50 11.47 -6.52
N MET A 195 17.68 10.80 -7.67
CA MET A 195 16.59 9.98 -8.27
C MET A 195 16.49 8.59 -7.63
N TYR A 196 17.50 8.24 -6.83
CA TYR A 196 17.48 7.16 -5.86
C TYR A 196 18.45 7.52 -4.73
N GLY A 197 18.25 6.95 -3.53
CA GLY A 197 19.20 7.14 -2.43
C GLY A 197 19.52 8.60 -2.13
N GLY A 198 18.54 9.39 -1.70
CA GLY A 198 18.72 10.84 -1.51
C GLY A 198 19.88 11.17 -0.58
N GLY A 199 20.00 10.43 0.54
CA GLY A 199 21.08 10.59 1.51
C GLY A 199 22.34 9.80 1.13
N ILE A 200 22.30 8.49 1.31
CA ILE A 200 23.43 7.58 1.07
C ILE A 200 23.03 6.48 0.09
N VAL A 201 23.94 6.15 -0.81
CA VAL A 201 23.87 4.95 -1.65
C VAL A 201 25.07 4.06 -1.40
N LEU A 202 24.80 2.77 -1.16
CA LEU A 202 25.77 1.69 -1.19
C LEU A 202 25.43 0.75 -2.35
N ASN A 203 26.18 0.81 -3.45
CA ASN A 203 25.95 -0.02 -4.63
C ASN A 203 27.09 -1.03 -4.79
N TYR A 204 26.77 -2.32 -4.97
CA TYR A 204 27.76 -3.40 -5.04
C TYR A 204 28.77 -3.36 -3.89
N CYS A 205 28.30 -2.97 -2.70
CA CYS A 205 29.12 -2.86 -1.50
C CYS A 205 29.03 -4.14 -0.67
N SER A 206 30.16 -4.58 -0.14
CA SER A 206 30.24 -5.59 0.92
C SER A 206 31.18 -5.07 2.00
N GLY A 207 30.76 -5.10 3.27
CA GLY A 207 31.57 -4.63 4.41
C GLY A 207 31.66 -3.10 4.59
N ALA A 208 30.83 -2.31 3.92
CA ALA A 208 30.72 -0.87 4.22
C ALA A 208 30.13 -0.67 5.63
N ILE A 209 30.50 0.43 6.30
CA ILE A 209 30.03 0.73 7.66
C ILE A 209 29.44 2.14 7.68
N VAL A 210 28.15 2.23 7.99
CA VAL A 210 27.42 3.48 8.22
C VAL A 210 27.05 3.52 9.68
N LYS A 211 27.79 4.31 10.47
CA LYS A 211 27.63 4.32 11.93
C LYS A 211 27.55 5.73 12.52
N ASN A 212 26.67 5.91 13.50
CA ASN A 212 26.53 7.16 14.27
C ASN A 212 26.17 8.40 13.42
N ASN A 213 25.48 8.22 12.31
CA ASN A 213 25.10 9.35 11.45
C ASN A 213 23.68 9.83 11.74
N ILE A 214 23.44 11.12 11.49
CA ILE A 214 22.10 11.69 11.34
C ILE A 214 21.81 11.79 9.85
N ILE A 215 20.80 11.08 9.38
CA ILE A 215 20.40 11.01 7.97
C ILE A 215 18.96 11.49 7.88
N ALA A 216 18.78 12.76 7.53
CA ALA A 216 17.48 13.42 7.69
C ALA A 216 17.03 14.22 6.48
N GLN A 217 15.73 14.26 6.21
CA GLN A 217 15.14 15.11 5.16
C GLN A 217 15.76 14.96 3.76
N ASN A 218 16.41 13.84 3.50
CA ASN A 218 16.87 13.54 2.15
C ASN A 218 15.68 13.07 1.33
N ARG A 219 15.71 13.38 0.04
CA ARG A 219 14.57 13.15 -0.86
C ARG A 219 15.01 12.39 -2.09
N VAL A 220 14.24 11.37 -2.44
CA VAL A 220 14.18 10.88 -3.81
C VAL A 220 13.19 11.74 -4.57
N TYR A 221 13.66 12.39 -5.62
CA TYR A 221 12.87 13.24 -6.50
C TYR A 221 12.46 12.46 -7.75
N ASP A 222 11.18 12.51 -8.09
CA ASP A 222 10.64 11.99 -9.37
C ASP A 222 11.18 12.86 -10.51
N ALA A 223 12.08 12.29 -11.29
CA ALA A 223 12.79 13.04 -12.30
C ALA A 223 12.45 12.48 -13.69
N VAL A 224 11.58 13.21 -14.37
CA VAL A 224 11.15 13.04 -15.77
C VAL A 224 10.41 11.73 -16.04
N SER A 225 9.17 11.87 -16.51
CA SER A 225 8.34 10.77 -17.01
C SER A 225 9.15 9.83 -17.93
N GLY A 226 9.24 8.55 -17.55
CA GLY A 226 9.95 7.52 -18.29
C GLY A 226 11.41 7.27 -17.89
N VAL A 227 11.92 7.87 -16.80
CA VAL A 227 13.18 7.46 -16.18
C VAL A 227 12.90 6.76 -14.86
N SER A 228 13.37 5.52 -14.70
CA SER A 228 13.16 4.75 -13.48
C SER A 228 13.80 5.44 -12.27
N THR A 229 13.00 5.78 -11.28
CA THR A 229 13.47 6.11 -9.94
C THR A 229 13.54 4.85 -9.08
N PHE A 230 14.36 4.88 -8.04
CA PHE A 230 14.43 3.79 -7.06
C PHE A 230 14.34 4.37 -5.65
N GLY A 231 13.89 3.55 -4.68
CA GLY A 231 13.61 3.99 -3.33
C GLY A 231 14.83 4.37 -2.46
N GLY A 232 14.65 4.31 -1.14
CA GLY A 232 15.72 4.61 -0.19
C GLY A 232 15.96 6.10 0.04
N GLY A 233 14.93 6.85 0.46
CA GLY A 233 15.04 8.30 0.71
C GLY A 233 16.26 8.66 1.58
N GLY A 234 16.44 7.95 2.69
CA GLY A 234 17.61 8.07 3.56
C GLY A 234 18.82 7.28 3.05
N ILE A 235 18.69 5.95 3.02
CA ILE A 235 19.75 5.03 2.58
C ILE A 235 19.18 4.05 1.55
N TRP A 236 19.88 3.91 0.43
CA TRP A 236 19.65 2.87 -0.56
C TRP A 236 20.86 1.93 -0.63
N ILE A 237 20.62 0.63 -0.50
CA ILE A 237 21.65 -0.41 -0.58
C ILE A 237 21.24 -1.39 -1.68
N LEU A 238 22.03 -1.44 -2.75
CA LEU A 238 21.79 -2.29 -3.91
C LEU A 238 22.97 -3.23 -4.12
N GLU A 239 22.67 -4.52 -4.23
CA GLU A 239 23.59 -5.61 -4.56
C GLU A 239 24.80 -5.73 -3.62
N LYS A 240 25.18 -6.97 -3.30
CA LYS A 240 26.48 -7.23 -2.66
C LYS A 240 27.57 -7.34 -3.72
N LYS A 241 28.81 -7.06 -3.34
CA LYS A 241 29.96 -7.29 -4.22
C LYS A 241 30.03 -8.78 -4.61
N PRO A 242 30.16 -9.13 -5.90
CA PRO A 242 30.23 -10.52 -6.33
C PRO A 242 31.37 -11.28 -5.63
N GLY A 243 31.05 -12.45 -5.08
CA GLY A 243 32.01 -13.28 -4.36
C GLY A 243 32.33 -12.85 -2.93
N ASP A 244 31.78 -11.72 -2.45
CA ASP A 244 31.96 -11.25 -1.07
C ASP A 244 30.64 -11.29 -0.30
N SER A 245 30.63 -12.05 0.79
CA SER A 245 29.45 -12.23 1.65
C SER A 245 29.45 -11.33 2.89
N SER A 246 30.48 -10.49 3.06
CA SER A 246 30.60 -9.59 4.20
C SER A 246 29.40 -8.64 4.26
N PRO A 247 28.69 -8.55 5.40
CA PRO A 247 27.53 -7.68 5.51
C PRO A 247 27.96 -6.21 5.55
N ASN A 248 27.15 -5.35 4.93
CA ASN A 248 27.19 -3.92 5.22
C ASN A 248 26.58 -3.68 6.61
N ILE A 249 27.21 -2.83 7.41
CA ILE A 249 26.80 -2.56 8.79
C ILE A 249 26.13 -1.19 8.84
N ILE A 250 24.86 -1.16 9.24
CA ILE A 250 24.11 0.07 9.49
C ILE A 250 23.84 0.11 11.00
N GLU A 251 24.57 0.94 11.72
CA GLU A 251 24.59 0.88 13.18
C GLU A 251 24.41 2.25 13.84
N ASN A 252 23.51 2.33 14.82
CA ASN A 252 23.39 3.50 15.68
C ASN A 252 23.17 4.82 14.90
N ASN A 253 22.36 4.78 13.84
CA ASN A 253 22.03 5.96 13.04
C ASN A 253 20.63 6.46 13.39
N THR A 254 20.40 7.77 13.24
CA THR A 254 19.06 8.37 13.25
C THR A 254 18.66 8.70 11.82
N ILE A 255 17.70 7.95 11.28
CA ILE A 255 17.23 8.03 9.89
C ILE A 255 15.79 8.55 9.92
N VAL A 256 15.60 9.85 9.69
CA VAL A 256 14.31 10.50 9.99
C VAL A 256 13.84 11.52 8.96
N GLY A 257 12.53 11.60 8.72
CA GLY A 257 11.96 12.61 7.84
C GLY A 257 12.44 12.54 6.39
N ASN A 258 13.06 11.44 5.97
CA ASN A 258 13.47 11.23 4.59
C ASN A 258 12.25 10.84 3.75
N VAL A 259 12.32 11.09 2.44
CA VAL A 259 11.15 11.04 1.57
C VAL A 259 11.44 10.31 0.28
N CYS A 260 10.56 9.37 -0.08
CA CYS A 260 10.48 8.72 -1.38
C CYS A 260 9.01 8.68 -1.82
N GLU A 261 8.61 9.48 -2.81
CA GLU A 261 7.20 9.68 -3.15
C GLU A 261 6.80 9.08 -4.52
N ASP A 262 7.74 8.52 -5.27
CA ASP A 262 7.44 8.00 -6.61
C ASP A 262 6.74 6.64 -6.54
N ALA A 263 5.45 6.59 -6.86
CA ALA A 263 4.65 5.36 -6.86
C ALA A 263 4.40 4.79 -8.26
N ASP A 264 4.82 5.51 -9.31
CA ASP A 264 4.27 5.34 -10.66
C ASP A 264 5.10 4.39 -11.54
N GLU A 265 6.27 3.93 -11.07
CA GLU A 265 7.12 2.95 -11.75
C GLU A 265 7.07 1.56 -11.09
N PRO A 266 6.98 0.44 -11.85
CA PRO A 266 7.01 -0.90 -11.28
C PRO A 266 8.39 -1.27 -10.72
N GLY A 267 8.45 -1.70 -9.45
CA GLY A 267 9.69 -2.17 -8.81
C GLY A 267 9.89 -1.57 -7.42
N ALA A 268 11.14 -1.23 -7.07
CA ALA A 268 11.52 -0.58 -5.81
C ALA A 268 11.22 0.94 -5.75
N ALA A 269 10.55 1.47 -6.78
CA ALA A 269 10.15 2.87 -6.80
C ALA A 269 9.16 3.12 -5.66
N GLY A 270 9.41 4.17 -4.87
CA GLY A 270 8.50 4.56 -3.79
C GLY A 270 8.69 3.80 -2.48
N ASP A 271 9.56 2.81 -2.43
CA ASP A 271 9.79 1.96 -1.26
C ASP A 271 10.89 2.53 -0.32
N GLY A 272 10.81 2.17 0.97
CA GLY A 272 11.88 2.38 1.93
C GLY A 272 12.27 3.85 2.12
N GLY A 273 11.33 4.68 2.59
CA GLY A 273 11.58 6.11 2.81
C GLY A 273 12.82 6.37 3.68
N GLY A 274 13.07 5.51 4.67
CA GLY A 274 14.26 5.53 5.50
C GLY A 274 15.40 4.67 4.95
N LEU A 275 15.17 3.36 4.80
CA LEU A 275 16.17 2.38 4.38
C LEU A 275 15.56 1.44 3.32
N LEU A 276 16.24 1.30 2.19
CA LEU A 276 15.91 0.26 1.21
C LEU A 276 17.13 -0.63 0.98
N VAL A 277 16.90 -1.94 1.05
CA VAL A 277 17.91 -2.98 0.83
C VAL A 277 17.46 -3.88 -0.31
N TRP A 278 18.30 -4.05 -1.33
CA TRP A 278 18.01 -4.90 -2.48
C TRP A 278 19.20 -5.81 -2.79
N ASN A 279 19.01 -7.13 -2.76
CA ASN A 279 20.03 -8.12 -3.15
C ASN A 279 21.36 -8.04 -2.35
N ALA A 280 21.32 -7.49 -1.14
CA ALA A 280 22.51 -7.20 -0.35
C ALA A 280 22.50 -7.89 1.02
N ASN A 281 23.69 -8.07 1.60
CA ASN A 281 23.85 -8.52 2.98
C ASN A 281 23.95 -7.31 3.89
N VAL A 282 23.04 -7.17 4.84
CA VAL A 282 22.95 -6.01 5.74
C VAL A 282 22.63 -6.47 7.17
N VAL A 283 23.42 -5.96 8.12
CA VAL A 283 23.09 -6.01 9.55
C VAL A 283 22.76 -4.59 9.99
N SER A 284 21.48 -4.38 10.30
CA SER A 284 20.96 -3.14 10.85
C SER A 284 20.76 -3.30 12.36
N GLN A 285 21.38 -2.44 13.17
CA GLN A 285 21.23 -2.50 14.62
C GLN A 285 21.27 -1.13 15.30
N ASN A 286 20.54 -1.00 16.41
CA ASN A 286 20.49 0.24 17.21
C ASN A 286 20.06 1.47 16.40
N ASN A 287 19.33 1.31 15.29
CA ASN A 287 18.94 2.44 14.46
C ASN A 287 17.60 3.00 14.90
N LEU A 288 17.48 4.32 14.85
CA LEU A 288 16.22 5.02 14.99
C LEU A 288 15.69 5.40 13.61
N ILE A 289 14.62 4.75 13.15
CA ILE A 289 14.05 4.89 11.80
C ILE A 289 12.60 5.37 11.93
N TRP A 290 12.40 6.69 11.90
CA TRP A 290 11.13 7.31 12.27
C TRP A 290 10.73 8.50 11.40
N GLY A 291 9.44 8.66 11.12
CA GLY A 291 8.93 9.83 10.42
C GLY A 291 9.31 9.88 8.93
N ASN A 292 9.81 8.77 8.36
CA ASN A 292 10.16 8.68 6.94
C ASN A 292 8.91 8.42 6.10
N LEU A 293 8.88 9.01 4.91
CA LEU A 293 7.77 8.95 3.97
C LEU A 293 8.13 8.12 2.75
N GLN A 294 7.20 7.25 2.37
CA GLN A 294 7.29 6.31 1.25
C GLN A 294 5.93 6.22 0.56
N ALA A 295 5.91 5.98 -0.74
CA ALA A 295 4.69 5.59 -1.45
C ALA A 295 4.34 4.12 -1.21
N GLY A 296 5.36 3.26 -1.10
CA GLY A 296 5.24 1.81 -0.97
C GLY A 296 5.42 1.25 0.45
N SER A 297 6.19 0.17 0.55
CA SER A 297 6.36 -0.74 1.67
C SER A 297 7.17 -0.16 2.85
N GLY A 298 6.54 0.68 3.66
CA GLY A 298 7.04 1.08 4.98
C GLY A 298 8.37 1.87 4.98
N PRO A 299 8.85 2.31 6.17
CA PRO A 299 10.09 3.07 6.25
C PRO A 299 11.33 2.21 5.95
N ILE A 300 11.19 0.88 6.02
CA ILE A 300 12.20 -0.10 5.63
C ILE A 300 11.62 -1.01 4.56
N ALA A 301 12.30 -1.09 3.42
CA ALA A 301 11.98 -2.05 2.37
C ALA A 301 13.15 -3.02 2.16
N TYR A 302 12.83 -4.31 2.00
CA TYR A 302 13.79 -5.36 1.69
C TYR A 302 13.32 -6.15 0.49
N LEU A 303 14.07 -6.06 -0.60
CA LEU A 303 13.70 -6.55 -1.92
C LEU A 303 14.75 -7.56 -2.41
N GLY A 304 14.28 -8.63 -3.05
CA GLY A 304 15.16 -9.64 -3.63
C GLY A 304 15.85 -10.54 -2.59
N GLY A 305 17.08 -10.97 -2.89
CA GLY A 305 17.88 -11.90 -2.10
C GLY A 305 18.88 -11.23 -1.15
N GLY A 306 19.72 -12.05 -0.51
CA GLY A 306 20.69 -11.59 0.49
C GLY A 306 20.27 -11.94 1.92
N ASN A 307 21.03 -11.44 2.89
CA ASN A 307 20.76 -11.60 4.31
C ASN A 307 20.53 -10.23 4.93
N PHE A 308 19.30 -9.96 5.35
CA PHE A 308 18.96 -8.72 6.04
C PHE A 308 18.41 -8.99 7.43
N SER A 309 18.91 -8.25 8.42
CA SER A 309 18.38 -8.28 9.79
C SER A 309 18.32 -6.88 10.37
N VAL A 310 17.29 -6.63 11.19
CA VAL A 310 17.10 -5.39 11.94
C VAL A 310 16.90 -5.78 13.40
N ASN A 311 17.77 -5.33 14.30
CA ASN A 311 17.67 -5.66 15.73
C ASN A 311 17.90 -4.41 16.60
N TYR A 312 17.35 -4.43 17.82
CA TYR A 312 17.52 -3.38 18.82
C TYR A 312 17.24 -1.96 18.28
N SER A 313 16.33 -1.85 17.31
CA SER A 313 16.05 -0.61 16.58
C SER A 313 14.63 -0.14 16.87
N ASP A 314 14.42 1.18 16.83
CA ASP A 314 13.08 1.77 16.90
C ASP A 314 12.62 2.12 15.50
N VAL A 315 11.58 1.44 15.04
CA VAL A 315 11.10 1.54 13.65
C VAL A 315 9.62 1.89 13.65
N GLU A 316 9.29 3.02 13.02
CA GLU A 316 7.90 3.46 12.86
C GLU A 316 7.06 2.40 12.12
N GLY A 317 5.98 1.95 12.74
CA GLY A 317 5.14 0.86 12.21
C GLY A 317 5.64 -0.54 12.56
N GLY A 318 6.80 -0.65 13.22
CA GLY A 318 7.39 -1.89 13.70
C GLY A 318 8.18 -2.66 12.63
N TYR A 319 9.12 -3.48 13.08
CA TYR A 319 9.88 -4.39 12.22
C TYR A 319 10.31 -5.64 13.00
N ALA A 320 10.26 -6.80 12.35
CA ALA A 320 10.61 -8.06 12.99
C ALA A 320 12.11 -8.12 13.35
N GLY A 321 12.42 -8.53 14.58
CA GLY A 321 13.79 -8.68 15.04
C GLY A 321 13.90 -8.60 16.56
N THR A 322 15.06 -8.99 17.08
CA THR A 322 15.31 -9.04 18.52
C THR A 322 15.44 -7.62 19.07
N GLY A 323 14.70 -7.29 20.13
CA GLY A 323 14.84 -6.01 20.84
C GLY A 323 14.34 -4.79 20.07
N ASN A 324 13.70 -4.95 18.91
CA ASN A 324 13.10 -3.81 18.21
C ASN A 324 11.90 -3.27 18.99
N ILE A 325 11.74 -1.95 18.93
CA ILE A 325 10.58 -1.22 19.47
C ILE A 325 9.89 -0.43 18.36
N ASN A 326 8.68 0.05 18.65
CA ASN A 326 7.88 0.92 17.78
C ASN A 326 7.15 1.90 18.69
N LEU A 327 7.89 2.85 19.24
CA LEU A 327 7.38 3.83 20.17
C LEU A 327 7.79 5.21 19.68
N ASN A 328 7.00 6.24 20.00
CA ASN A 328 7.39 7.60 19.64
C ASN A 328 8.77 7.89 20.24
N PRO A 329 9.78 8.29 19.46
CA PRO A 329 11.13 8.54 19.96
C PRO A 329 11.21 9.72 20.94
N MET A 330 10.15 10.53 21.01
CA MET A 330 10.05 11.68 21.90
C MET A 330 11.19 12.67 21.67
N PHE A 331 11.37 13.12 20.43
CA PHE A 331 12.29 14.20 20.13
C PHE A 331 11.91 15.47 20.92
N ALA A 332 12.88 16.07 21.60
CA ALA A 332 12.69 17.24 22.46
C ALA A 332 12.46 18.51 21.63
N ASP A 333 13.18 18.65 20.52
CA ASP A 333 13.20 19.82 19.67
C ASP A 333 13.74 19.50 18.27
N SER A 334 14.09 20.57 17.55
CA SER A 334 14.63 20.53 16.20
C SER A 334 16.06 20.03 16.05
N SER A 335 16.73 19.66 17.13
CA SER A 335 18.11 19.15 17.09
C SER A 335 18.17 17.62 17.18
N LEU A 336 17.01 16.95 17.09
CA LEU A 336 16.83 15.50 17.22
C LEU A 336 17.28 14.95 18.57
N TYR A 337 17.30 15.76 19.62
CA TYR A 337 17.52 15.24 20.97
C TYR A 337 16.36 14.38 21.42
N LEU A 338 16.68 13.34 22.17
CA LEU A 338 15.69 12.60 22.93
C LEU A 338 15.34 13.38 24.21
N LYS A 339 14.05 13.42 24.57
CA LYS A 339 13.65 13.84 25.93
C LYS A 339 14.16 12.82 26.95
N ASN A 340 14.34 13.25 28.20
CA ASN A 340 14.86 12.40 29.28
C ASN A 340 14.05 11.12 29.53
N ASP A 341 12.77 11.10 29.15
CA ASP A 341 11.83 9.98 29.28
C ASP A 341 11.59 9.24 27.96
N SER A 342 12.43 9.49 26.94
CA SER A 342 12.34 8.81 25.66
C SER A 342 12.50 7.29 25.79
N PRO A 343 11.71 6.49 25.05
CA PRO A 343 11.85 5.04 25.03
C PRO A 343 13.12 4.55 24.31
N CYS A 344 13.84 5.45 23.63
CA CYS A 344 15.08 5.12 22.94
C CYS A 344 16.32 5.17 23.86
N ILE A 345 16.19 5.78 25.05
CA ILE A 345 17.28 5.87 26.02
C ILE A 345 17.50 4.51 26.69
N ASP A 346 18.75 4.10 26.80
CA ASP A 346 19.23 2.84 27.33
C ASP A 346 18.52 1.64 26.68
N ALA A 347 18.04 1.73 25.43
CA ALA A 347 17.15 0.72 24.83
C ALA A 347 17.82 -0.15 23.75
N GLY A 348 19.02 0.21 23.31
CA GLY A 348 19.79 -0.50 22.30
C GLY A 348 20.33 -1.84 22.77
N ASN A 349 21.17 -2.44 21.92
CA ASN A 349 21.78 -3.75 22.17
C ASN A 349 22.50 -3.76 23.53
N PRO A 350 22.14 -4.65 24.46
CA PRO A 350 22.67 -4.64 25.82
C PRO A 350 24.12 -5.16 25.92
N SER A 351 24.71 -5.61 24.81
CA SER A 351 26.09 -6.11 24.82
C SER A 351 27.07 -4.95 25.01
N VAL A 352 28.01 -5.12 25.94
CA VAL A 352 28.97 -4.08 26.37
C VAL A 352 29.77 -3.43 25.23
N GLN A 353 29.97 -4.13 24.10
CA GLN A 353 30.68 -3.60 22.94
C GLN A 353 29.92 -2.47 22.21
N PHE A 354 28.62 -2.37 22.43
CA PHE A 354 27.77 -1.33 21.85
C PHE A 354 27.55 -0.16 22.79
N ASN A 355 27.96 -0.25 24.05
CA ASN A 355 27.73 0.79 25.05
C ASN A 355 28.13 2.19 24.56
N ASP A 356 27.33 3.16 24.96
CA ASP A 356 27.65 4.56 24.75
C ASP A 356 28.94 4.92 25.50
N PRO A 357 29.77 5.83 24.96
CA PRO A 357 30.95 6.29 25.67
C PRO A 357 30.54 6.88 27.03
N GLU A 358 31.23 6.51 28.09
CA GLU A 358 30.94 7.06 29.42
C GLU A 358 31.42 8.51 29.54
N ASN A 359 30.66 9.35 30.25
CA ASN A 359 31.02 10.73 30.51
C ASN A 359 32.15 10.81 31.55
N PRO A 360 33.37 11.28 31.19
CA PRO A 360 34.47 11.37 32.16
C PRO A 360 34.19 12.36 33.29
N ALA A 361 33.33 13.35 33.07
CA ALA A 361 32.92 14.34 34.07
C ALA A 361 31.76 13.86 34.95
N SER A 362 31.11 12.75 34.60
CA SER A 362 29.99 12.16 35.35
C SER A 362 29.96 10.64 35.20
N PRO A 363 30.84 9.90 35.92
CA PRO A 363 30.89 8.45 35.86
C PRO A 363 29.53 7.81 36.17
N GLY A 364 29.20 6.74 35.45
CA GLY A 364 27.90 6.06 35.48
C GLY A 364 26.84 6.65 34.55
N ASN A 365 27.14 7.75 33.84
CA ASN A 365 26.26 8.34 32.84
C ASN A 365 26.90 8.34 31.45
N ALA A 366 26.08 8.23 30.41
CA ALA A 366 26.55 8.35 29.03
C ALA A 366 27.13 9.75 28.73
N LEU A 367 28.14 9.79 27.86
CA LEU A 367 28.72 11.01 27.33
C LEU A 367 27.74 11.63 26.35
N PHE A 368 27.38 12.87 26.62
CA PHE A 368 26.55 13.67 25.73
C PHE A 368 27.09 13.59 24.28
N PRO A 369 26.25 13.28 23.30
CA PRO A 369 24.79 13.47 23.32
C PRO A 369 23.94 12.29 23.77
N SER A 370 24.57 11.15 24.03
CA SER A 370 23.92 9.99 24.65
C SER A 370 23.42 10.34 26.05
N MET A 371 22.34 9.70 26.49
CA MET A 371 21.61 10.02 27.72
C MET A 371 21.48 8.77 28.60
N GLY A 372 21.13 8.94 29.87
CA GLY A 372 20.97 7.79 30.77
C GLY A 372 22.31 7.16 31.17
N THR A 373 22.33 5.83 31.28
CA THR A 373 23.52 5.06 31.67
C THR A 373 24.43 4.80 30.45
N PRO A 374 25.65 4.23 30.60
CA PRO A 374 26.45 3.82 29.45
C PRO A 374 25.84 2.71 28.59
N ARG A 375 24.64 2.22 28.91
CA ARG A 375 23.95 1.25 28.05
C ARG A 375 23.55 1.97 26.76
N ASN A 376 23.80 1.34 25.63
CA ASN A 376 23.58 2.00 24.34
C ASN A 376 22.13 2.43 24.18
N ASP A 377 21.94 3.68 23.79
CA ASP A 377 20.67 4.20 23.32
C ASP A 377 20.35 3.67 21.90
N ILE A 378 19.17 3.99 21.39
CA ILE A 378 18.80 3.73 19.99
C ILE A 378 18.96 5.01 19.18
N GLY A 379 19.77 4.95 18.13
CA GLY A 379 20.05 6.03 17.20
C GLY A 379 21.24 6.90 17.59
N ALA A 380 21.55 7.87 16.73
CA ALA A 380 22.53 8.92 17.01
C ALA A 380 21.81 10.26 17.09
N TYR A 381 21.73 10.86 18.26
CA TYR A 381 21.01 12.11 18.47
C TYR A 381 21.99 13.22 18.82
N GLY A 382 21.70 14.44 18.36
CA GLY A 382 22.23 15.71 18.86
C GLY A 382 23.70 15.81 19.29
N GLY A 383 24.66 15.24 18.55
CA GLY A 383 26.09 15.50 18.80
C GLY A 383 26.44 17.00 18.76
N ALA A 384 27.73 17.31 18.83
CA ALA A 384 28.24 18.67 18.89
C ALA A 384 27.76 19.59 17.72
N PHE A 385 27.21 19.00 16.66
CA PHE A 385 26.51 19.62 15.51
C PHE A 385 25.10 20.19 15.77
N ARG A 386 24.56 20.02 16.98
CA ARG A 386 23.19 20.35 17.39
C ARG A 386 22.64 21.74 17.00
N ASN A 387 23.51 22.73 16.92
CA ASN A 387 23.14 24.14 16.76
C ASN A 387 23.11 24.60 15.29
N PHE A 388 23.39 23.71 14.32
CA PHE A 388 23.65 24.13 12.94
C PHE A 388 22.50 23.94 11.95
N PHE A 389 21.35 23.43 12.39
CA PHE A 389 20.25 23.08 11.49
C PHE A 389 18.97 23.91 11.73
N PRO A 390 19.00 25.25 11.52
CA PRO A 390 17.83 26.10 11.72
C PRO A 390 16.69 25.80 10.73
N ASN A 391 16.95 25.28 9.52
CA ASN A 391 15.88 24.93 8.59
C ASN A 391 15.14 23.64 8.96
N PHE A 392 15.80 22.73 9.68
CA PHE A 392 15.15 21.55 10.26
C PHE A 392 14.15 21.97 11.35
N SER A 393 14.35 23.14 11.97
CA SER A 393 13.53 23.65 13.09
C SER A 393 12.15 24.19 12.75
N GLN A 394 11.73 24.14 11.50
CA GLN A 394 10.39 24.56 11.08
C GLN A 394 9.49 23.33 10.88
N GLY A 395 8.18 23.51 11.06
CA GLY A 395 7.20 22.51 10.65
C GLY A 395 7.20 22.40 9.13
N LYS A 396 7.18 21.17 8.60
CA LYS A 396 7.13 20.91 7.15
C LYS A 396 5.89 20.10 6.83
N ILE A 397 4.93 20.72 6.15
CA ILE A 397 3.65 20.07 5.88
C ILE A 397 3.78 19.08 4.72
N TYR A 398 3.17 17.91 4.90
CA TYR A 398 2.96 16.95 3.83
C TYR A 398 1.54 16.40 3.88
N LEU A 399 0.90 16.33 2.71
CA LEU A 399 -0.42 15.77 2.50
C LEU A 399 -0.29 14.51 1.67
N LYS A 400 -0.78 13.37 2.20
CA LYS A 400 -0.73 12.09 1.47
C LYS A 400 -1.60 12.09 0.20
N SER A 401 -2.70 12.83 0.21
CA SER A 401 -3.54 13.02 -0.96
C SER A 401 -3.93 14.49 -1.10
N THR A 402 -3.85 14.99 -2.32
CA THR A 402 -4.36 16.31 -2.72
C THR A 402 -5.73 16.22 -3.40
N ASP A 403 -6.28 15.02 -3.58
CA ASP A 403 -7.61 14.80 -4.15
C ASP A 403 -8.45 13.87 -3.23
N LEU A 404 -9.63 14.33 -2.83
CA LEU A 404 -10.62 13.52 -2.11
C LEU A 404 -11.76 13.15 -3.06
N ASN A 405 -11.81 11.88 -3.46
CA ASN A 405 -12.89 11.35 -4.28
C ASN A 405 -13.94 10.63 -3.44
N PHE A 406 -15.08 11.30 -3.27
CA PHE A 406 -16.21 10.77 -2.53
C PHE A 406 -16.97 9.68 -3.29
N GLY A 407 -16.72 9.50 -4.60
CA GLY A 407 -17.42 8.53 -5.43
C GLY A 407 -18.88 8.92 -5.65
N ASN A 408 -19.76 7.93 -5.78
CA ASN A 408 -21.19 8.15 -5.98
C ASN A 408 -21.94 8.21 -4.64
N ILE A 409 -22.69 9.28 -4.38
CA ILE A 409 -23.52 9.44 -3.18
C ILE A 409 -24.91 9.94 -3.58
N ILE A 410 -25.98 9.35 -3.07
CA ILE A 410 -27.33 9.85 -3.33
C ILE A 410 -27.61 11.16 -2.57
N PRO A 411 -28.47 12.07 -3.08
CA PRO A 411 -28.91 13.22 -2.30
C PRO A 411 -29.47 12.82 -0.92
N GLY A 412 -29.00 13.46 0.14
CA GLY A 412 -29.31 13.14 1.54
C GLY A 412 -28.44 12.03 2.16
N GLY A 413 -27.72 11.25 1.35
CA GLY A 413 -26.68 10.33 1.79
C GLY A 413 -25.40 11.08 2.20
N SER A 414 -24.47 10.40 2.86
CA SER A 414 -23.19 11.03 3.22
C SER A 414 -22.01 10.07 3.21
N LYS A 415 -20.81 10.59 2.96
CA LYS A 415 -19.55 9.86 3.07
C LYS A 415 -18.51 10.73 3.74
N THR A 416 -17.72 10.10 4.60
CA THR A 416 -16.62 10.76 5.31
C THR A 416 -15.29 10.19 4.81
N LEU A 417 -14.38 11.08 4.42
CA LEU A 417 -13.01 10.76 4.06
C LEU A 417 -12.05 11.45 5.04
N TYR A 418 -10.82 10.96 5.11
CA TYR A 418 -9.79 11.48 6.01
C TYR A 418 -8.71 12.19 5.19
N ILE A 419 -8.27 13.33 5.69
CA ILE A 419 -7.04 13.99 5.25
C ILE A 419 -5.98 13.65 6.28
N GLN A 420 -4.97 12.90 5.85
CA GLN A 420 -3.80 12.63 6.67
C GLN A 420 -2.76 13.72 6.42
N ILE A 421 -2.38 14.41 7.49
CA ILE A 421 -1.35 15.44 7.48
C ILE A 421 -0.14 14.90 8.22
N ARG A 422 1.04 15.14 7.66
CA ARG A 422 2.30 14.81 8.30
C ARG A 422 3.14 16.06 8.46
N ASN A 423 3.81 16.15 9.60
CA ASN A 423 4.91 17.07 9.80
C ASN A 423 6.23 16.34 9.54
N LEU A 424 6.84 16.58 8.38
CA LEU A 424 8.17 16.05 8.02
C LEU A 424 9.32 16.92 8.58
N GLY A 425 8.97 18.02 9.27
CA GLY A 425 9.89 18.95 9.88
C GLY A 425 10.16 18.59 11.33
N ALA A 426 11.19 19.23 11.89
CA ALA A 426 11.55 19.09 13.29
C ALA A 426 11.06 20.27 14.16
N GLY A 427 10.41 21.25 13.54
CA GLY A 427 9.62 22.26 14.23
C GLY A 427 8.17 21.83 14.40
N LYS A 428 7.40 22.59 15.20
CA LYS A 428 5.95 22.41 15.29
C LYS A 428 5.25 22.88 14.02
N LEU A 429 4.36 22.05 13.48
CA LEU A 429 3.47 22.41 12.39
C LEU A 429 2.10 22.75 12.99
N SER A 430 1.53 23.90 12.62
CA SER A 430 0.17 24.31 12.95
C SER A 430 -0.63 24.39 11.67
N ILE A 431 -1.82 23.78 11.69
CA ILE A 431 -2.88 24.06 10.73
C ILE A 431 -3.81 25.05 11.39
N ASP A 432 -3.82 26.27 10.89
CA ASP A 432 -4.45 27.39 11.57
C ASP A 432 -5.94 27.47 11.28
N SER A 433 -6.34 27.11 10.06
CA SER A 433 -7.73 27.07 9.62
C SER A 433 -7.87 26.34 8.29
N SER A 434 -9.10 26.11 7.87
CA SER A 434 -9.41 25.68 6.51
C SER A 434 -10.75 26.22 6.02
N ARG A 435 -10.93 26.26 4.71
CA ARG A 435 -12.10 26.88 4.06
C ARG A 435 -12.46 26.18 2.74
N PHE A 436 -13.75 25.94 2.50
CA PHE A 436 -14.25 25.50 1.19
C PHE A 436 -14.35 26.69 0.23
N LEU A 437 -13.97 26.51 -1.04
CA LEU A 437 -13.91 27.59 -2.03
C LEU A 437 -15.29 28.03 -2.54
N ARG A 438 -16.15 27.08 -2.90
CA ARG A 438 -17.56 27.38 -3.17
C ARG A 438 -18.27 27.28 -1.83
N ASN A 439 -19.12 28.24 -1.48
CA ASN A 439 -19.89 28.28 -0.23
C ASN A 439 -20.93 27.12 -0.15
N LEU A 440 -20.48 25.88 -0.29
CA LEU A 440 -21.20 24.62 -0.09
C LEU A 440 -21.01 24.17 1.37
N ASP A 441 -20.78 25.10 2.29
CA ASP A 441 -20.58 24.86 3.72
C ASP A 441 -21.75 24.10 4.37
N ASN A 442 -22.92 24.12 3.72
CA ASN A 442 -24.10 23.37 4.15
C ASN A 442 -24.08 21.89 3.74
N GLU A 443 -23.21 21.50 2.78
CA GLU A 443 -23.09 20.14 2.26
C GLU A 443 -21.78 19.47 2.70
N PHE A 444 -20.74 20.25 2.98
CA PHE A 444 -19.52 19.75 3.58
C PHE A 444 -19.41 20.08 5.06
N THR A 445 -18.91 19.12 5.83
CA THR A 445 -18.58 19.34 7.24
C THR A 445 -17.17 18.85 7.51
N GLN A 446 -16.37 19.70 8.14
CA GLN A 446 -15.06 19.30 8.69
C GLN A 446 -15.23 18.91 10.15
N ILE A 447 -14.62 17.81 10.55
CA ILE A 447 -14.66 17.35 11.94
C ILE A 447 -13.24 17.48 12.50
N VAL A 448 -12.91 18.70 12.94
CA VAL A 448 -11.64 19.08 13.57
C VAL A 448 -11.80 20.43 14.29
N SER A 449 -11.00 20.64 15.34
CA SER A 449 -10.85 21.95 15.98
C SER A 449 -9.50 22.55 15.59
N PHE A 450 -9.50 23.82 15.17
CA PHE A 450 -8.27 24.54 14.86
C PHE A 450 -7.85 25.47 16.02
N PRO A 451 -6.54 25.69 16.24
CA PRO A 451 -5.42 25.16 15.44
C PRO A 451 -5.14 23.67 15.71
N LEU A 452 -4.89 22.90 14.65
CA LEU A 452 -4.41 21.52 14.75
C LEU A 452 -2.88 21.55 14.82
N ASN A 453 -2.32 21.14 15.95
CA ASN A 453 -0.87 21.22 16.21
C ASN A 453 -0.22 19.84 16.10
N LEU A 454 0.72 19.70 15.17
CA LEU A 454 1.49 18.49 14.97
C LEU A 454 2.90 18.67 15.54
N ASN A 455 3.31 17.70 16.36
CA ASN A 455 4.67 17.60 16.85
C ASN A 455 5.66 17.33 15.70
N PRO A 456 6.96 17.57 15.90
CA PRO A 456 8.02 17.13 15.00
C PRO A 456 7.85 15.68 14.55
N LEU A 457 8.03 15.39 13.25
CA LEU A 457 8.03 14.02 12.70
C LEU A 457 6.78 13.19 13.06
N SER A 458 5.62 13.86 13.20
CA SER A 458 4.36 13.23 13.58
C SER A 458 3.32 13.28 12.47
N VAL A 459 2.32 12.41 12.59
CA VAL A 459 1.15 12.34 11.72
C VAL A 459 -0.10 12.63 12.54
N ASP A 460 -1.03 13.36 11.94
CA ASP A 460 -2.38 13.51 12.42
C ASP A 460 -3.37 13.43 11.24
N SER A 461 -4.67 13.39 11.52
CA SER A 461 -5.68 13.39 10.49
C SER A 461 -6.93 14.13 10.92
N PHE A 462 -7.64 14.69 9.94
CA PHE A 462 -8.99 15.22 10.16
C PHE A 462 -9.95 14.73 9.10
N GLN A 463 -11.23 14.69 9.45
CA GLN A 463 -12.28 14.16 8.58
C GLN A 463 -12.96 15.29 7.79
N VAL A 464 -13.28 14.98 6.53
CA VAL A 464 -14.16 15.77 5.67
C VAL A 464 -15.34 14.90 5.28
N LYS A 465 -16.54 15.33 5.66
CA LYS A 465 -17.81 14.70 5.31
C LYS A 465 -18.49 15.48 4.20
N TRP A 466 -18.98 14.77 3.18
CA TRP A 466 -19.85 15.34 2.14
C TRP A 466 -21.25 14.73 2.25
N THR A 467 -22.27 15.57 2.21
CA THR A 467 -23.70 15.23 2.25
C THR A 467 -24.41 16.03 1.16
N PRO A 468 -24.47 15.53 -0.09
CA PRO A 468 -25.11 16.26 -1.17
C PRO A 468 -26.60 16.46 -0.91
N VAL A 469 -27.14 17.65 -1.20
CA VAL A 469 -28.59 17.91 -1.04
C VAL A 469 -29.40 17.76 -2.34
N SER A 470 -28.72 17.70 -3.48
CA SER A 470 -29.34 17.59 -4.81
C SER A 470 -28.45 16.84 -5.79
N SER A 471 -28.97 16.55 -6.99
CA SER A 471 -28.23 15.79 -8.00
C SER A 471 -27.30 16.65 -8.84
N TYR A 472 -26.00 16.46 -8.69
CA TYR A 472 -24.97 17.13 -9.48
C TYR A 472 -23.61 16.44 -9.33
N VAL A 473 -22.65 16.78 -10.18
CA VAL A 473 -21.23 16.39 -10.01
C VAL A 473 -20.52 17.52 -9.28
N ILE A 474 -19.90 17.21 -8.15
CA ILE A 474 -19.10 18.18 -7.42
C ILE A 474 -17.64 18.16 -7.91
N SER A 475 -17.11 19.37 -8.11
CA SER A 475 -15.69 19.63 -8.31
C SER A 475 -15.39 20.93 -7.57
N ASP A 476 -14.87 20.82 -6.36
CA ASP A 476 -14.57 21.95 -5.48
C ASP A 476 -13.16 21.80 -4.89
N SER A 477 -12.76 22.68 -3.98
CA SER A 477 -11.51 22.52 -3.23
C SER A 477 -11.62 23.01 -1.79
N LEU A 478 -10.89 22.32 -0.92
CA LEU A 478 -10.61 22.73 0.44
C LEU A 478 -9.26 23.44 0.49
N GLN A 479 -9.24 24.67 0.97
CA GLN A 479 -8.04 25.42 1.30
C GLN A 479 -7.63 25.13 2.74
N VAL A 480 -6.36 24.76 2.95
CA VAL A 480 -5.78 24.46 4.27
C VAL A 480 -4.65 25.45 4.55
N TYR A 481 -4.79 26.24 5.60
CA TYR A 481 -3.82 27.27 6.01
C TYR A 481 -2.89 26.74 7.10
N HIS A 482 -1.59 26.99 6.96
CA HIS A 482 -0.57 26.43 7.85
C HIS A 482 0.62 27.37 8.06
N ASN A 483 1.50 27.02 9.01
CA ASN A 483 2.70 27.80 9.35
C ASN A 483 4.01 27.33 8.68
N ASP A 484 3.98 26.33 7.79
CA ASP A 484 5.16 25.99 6.95
C ASP A 484 5.44 27.09 5.92
N ASN A 485 6.46 27.90 6.17
CA ASN A 485 6.85 29.04 5.33
C ASN A 485 7.53 28.64 4.02
N ASN A 486 7.92 27.38 3.86
CA ASN A 486 8.58 26.87 2.66
C ASN A 486 7.60 26.15 1.71
N SER A 487 6.33 26.07 2.08
CA SER A 487 5.26 25.48 1.27
C SER A 487 4.26 26.55 0.81
N VAL A 488 3.54 26.25 -0.27
CA VAL A 488 2.46 27.11 -0.79
C VAL A 488 1.32 27.15 0.24
N ASN A 489 0.86 28.36 0.58
CA ASN A 489 -0.19 28.59 1.56
C ASN A 489 -1.30 29.50 0.98
N PRO A 490 -2.57 29.07 0.93
CA PRO A 490 -3.08 27.77 1.40
C PRO A 490 -2.71 26.60 0.48
N LEU A 491 -2.58 25.41 1.07
CA LEU A 491 -2.63 24.17 0.30
C LEU A 491 -4.05 23.92 -0.20
N VAL A 492 -4.17 23.41 -1.42
CA VAL A 492 -5.46 23.17 -2.07
C VAL A 492 -5.66 21.67 -2.23
N ILE A 493 -6.71 21.15 -1.62
CA ILE A 493 -7.15 19.75 -1.75
C ILE A 493 -8.41 19.75 -2.62
N LYS A 494 -8.38 19.07 -3.78
CA LYS A 494 -9.57 18.99 -4.62
C LYS A 494 -10.58 18.03 -4.02
N LEU A 495 -11.84 18.39 -4.13
CA LEU A 495 -12.97 17.60 -3.68
C LEU A 495 -13.77 17.22 -4.92
N VAL A 496 -13.90 15.92 -5.19
CA VAL A 496 -14.69 15.42 -6.32
C VAL A 496 -15.67 14.36 -5.86
N GLY A 497 -16.81 14.32 -6.50
CA GLY A 497 -17.87 13.38 -6.16
C GLY A 497 -19.03 13.51 -7.14
N ASN A 498 -19.86 12.47 -7.20
CA ASN A 498 -20.98 12.42 -8.10
C ASN A 498 -22.25 12.12 -7.32
N SER A 499 -23.17 13.08 -7.31
CA SER A 499 -24.51 12.92 -6.74
C SER A 499 -25.57 12.72 -7.81
N ASN A 500 -25.22 12.20 -8.99
CA ASN A 500 -26.20 11.84 -10.01
C ASN A 500 -26.76 10.42 -9.74
N PRO A 501 -28.03 10.29 -9.34
CA PRO A 501 -28.68 8.99 -9.22
C PRO A 501 -28.74 8.32 -10.60
N LEU A 502 -28.15 7.13 -10.76
CA LEU A 502 -28.34 6.30 -11.96
C LEU A 502 -29.01 4.99 -11.57
N PRO A 503 -30.19 4.65 -12.10
CA PRO A 503 -30.81 3.35 -11.87
C PRO A 503 -30.04 2.25 -12.64
N ASP A 504 -29.99 1.03 -12.09
CA ASP A 504 -29.44 -0.15 -12.76
C ASP A 504 -30.40 -1.32 -12.56
N ILE A 505 -31.17 -1.60 -13.60
CA ILE A 505 -32.33 -2.49 -13.54
C ILE A 505 -32.01 -3.83 -14.16
N PHE A 506 -32.31 -4.92 -13.44
CA PHE A 506 -32.22 -6.28 -13.94
C PHE A 506 -33.33 -7.17 -13.35
N VAL A 507 -33.44 -8.38 -13.87
CA VAL A 507 -34.44 -9.39 -13.50
C VAL A 507 -33.76 -10.70 -13.16
N ASN A 508 -34.38 -11.52 -12.32
CA ASN A 508 -33.82 -12.80 -11.88
C ASN A 508 -33.94 -13.95 -12.90
N THR A 509 -34.77 -13.84 -13.93
CA THR A 509 -34.90 -14.87 -14.99
C THR A 509 -35.28 -14.24 -16.32
N LEU A 510 -34.76 -14.77 -17.44
CA LEU A 510 -35.06 -14.31 -18.81
C LEU A 510 -36.13 -15.15 -19.54
N GLN A 511 -36.63 -16.24 -18.96
CA GLN A 511 -37.61 -17.13 -19.58
C GLN A 511 -38.54 -17.79 -18.55
N HIS A 512 -39.76 -18.11 -18.94
CA HIS A 512 -40.72 -18.86 -18.12
C HIS A 512 -41.66 -19.71 -19.00
N ASN A 513 -42.03 -20.91 -18.56
CA ASN A 513 -42.96 -21.79 -19.28
C ASN A 513 -44.19 -22.04 -18.40
N PHE A 514 -45.37 -21.66 -18.89
CA PHE A 514 -46.62 -21.82 -18.16
C PHE A 514 -47.23 -23.23 -18.29
N GLY A 515 -46.63 -24.12 -19.09
CA GLY A 515 -47.14 -25.47 -19.31
C GLY A 515 -48.36 -25.51 -20.24
N ASN A 516 -49.16 -26.57 -20.14
CA ASN A 516 -50.39 -26.69 -20.94
C ASN A 516 -51.51 -25.88 -20.31
N ILE A 517 -52.17 -25.03 -21.10
CA ILE A 517 -53.26 -24.18 -20.64
C ILE A 517 -54.44 -24.33 -21.59
N ASP A 518 -55.59 -24.65 -21.01
CA ASP A 518 -56.82 -24.82 -21.76
C ASP A 518 -57.35 -23.47 -22.26
N ILE A 519 -57.95 -23.50 -23.44
CA ILE A 519 -58.53 -22.30 -24.05
C ILE A 519 -59.61 -21.70 -23.15
N ASN A 520 -59.63 -20.38 -23.03
CA ASN A 520 -60.52 -19.60 -22.15
C ASN A 520 -60.35 -19.88 -20.65
N THR A 521 -59.20 -20.39 -20.23
CA THR A 521 -58.84 -20.50 -18.80
C THR A 521 -57.59 -19.68 -18.49
N PRO A 522 -57.49 -19.03 -17.32
CA PRO A 522 -56.26 -18.35 -16.92
C PRO A 522 -55.21 -19.38 -16.50
N SER A 523 -53.94 -19.08 -16.79
CA SER A 523 -52.81 -19.72 -16.12
C SER A 523 -52.84 -19.42 -14.63
N HIS A 524 -52.07 -20.19 -13.86
CA HIS A 524 -51.67 -19.73 -12.53
C HIS A 524 -50.86 -18.43 -12.64
N ASP A 525 -50.99 -17.60 -11.61
CA ASP A 525 -50.20 -16.37 -11.49
C ASP A 525 -48.73 -16.73 -11.27
N THR A 526 -47.86 -16.21 -12.14
CA THR A 526 -46.41 -16.34 -12.00
C THR A 526 -45.81 -15.00 -11.67
N THR A 527 -44.95 -14.93 -10.64
CA THR A 527 -44.25 -13.71 -10.26
C THR A 527 -42.74 -13.83 -10.52
N PHE A 528 -42.13 -12.83 -11.15
CA PHE A 528 -40.67 -12.65 -11.17
C PHE A 528 -40.26 -11.37 -10.48
N TYR A 529 -38.99 -11.25 -10.11
CA TYR A 529 -38.48 -10.08 -9.38
C TYR A 529 -37.66 -9.18 -10.29
N VAL A 530 -37.98 -7.89 -10.26
CA VAL A 530 -37.17 -6.81 -10.82
C VAL A 530 -36.39 -6.16 -9.69
N TYR A 531 -35.11 -5.91 -9.91
CA TYR A 531 -34.18 -5.34 -8.95
C TYR A 531 -33.64 -4.01 -9.47
N ASN A 532 -33.29 -3.10 -8.57
CA ASN A 532 -32.54 -1.89 -8.86
C ASN A 532 -31.24 -1.88 -8.05
N ASP A 533 -30.14 -2.33 -8.64
CA ASP A 533 -28.80 -2.28 -8.02
C ASP A 533 -28.11 -0.92 -8.27
N GLY A 534 -28.81 0.00 -8.93
CA GLY A 534 -28.33 1.35 -9.19
C GLY A 534 -28.39 2.25 -7.96
N THR A 535 -27.86 3.46 -8.11
CA THR A 535 -27.86 4.50 -7.08
C THR A 535 -29.02 5.47 -7.23
N GLY A 536 -29.86 5.32 -8.26
CA GLY A 536 -30.99 6.19 -8.53
C GLY A 536 -32.36 5.55 -8.34
N TYR A 537 -33.37 6.36 -8.03
CA TYR A 537 -34.77 5.94 -8.17
C TYR A 537 -35.10 5.78 -9.66
N ASP A 538 -35.80 4.72 -10.01
CA ASP A 538 -36.35 4.55 -11.36
C ASP A 538 -37.88 4.52 -11.32
N SER A 539 -38.51 5.07 -12.35
CA SER A 539 -39.92 4.84 -12.65
C SER A 539 -40.00 3.84 -13.78
N LEU A 540 -40.29 2.59 -13.42
CA LEU A 540 -40.45 1.48 -14.35
C LEU A 540 -41.87 1.48 -14.90
N PHE A 541 -41.99 1.38 -16.22
CA PHE A 541 -43.25 1.15 -16.91
C PHE A 541 -43.19 -0.21 -17.58
N ILE A 542 -44.13 -1.07 -17.22
CA ILE A 542 -44.13 -2.45 -17.70
C ILE A 542 -45.20 -2.54 -18.77
N SER A 543 -44.79 -2.89 -19.98
CA SER A 543 -45.67 -3.04 -21.13
C SER A 543 -45.49 -4.42 -21.76
N VAL A 544 -46.52 -4.89 -22.47
CA VAL A 544 -46.44 -6.15 -23.22
C VAL A 544 -46.21 -5.78 -24.69
N ASP A 545 -45.15 -6.30 -25.33
CA ASP A 545 -44.99 -6.14 -26.78
C ASP A 545 -46.03 -7.03 -27.48
N PRO A 546 -46.98 -6.47 -28.24
CA PRO A 546 -48.00 -7.25 -28.91
C PRO A 546 -47.45 -8.12 -30.06
N LYS A 547 -46.19 -7.94 -30.48
CA LYS A 547 -45.57 -8.75 -31.53
C LYS A 547 -45.33 -10.19 -31.05
N GLY A 548 -46.24 -11.08 -31.42
CA GLY A 548 -46.18 -12.52 -31.10
C GLY A 548 -47.35 -13.02 -30.24
N VAL A 549 -48.23 -12.12 -29.80
CA VAL A 549 -49.46 -12.46 -29.04
C VAL A 549 -50.66 -12.15 -29.91
N ASN A 550 -51.41 -13.17 -30.32
CA ASN A 550 -52.64 -12.97 -31.08
C ASN A 550 -53.81 -13.77 -30.44
N PRO A 551 -54.83 -13.11 -29.85
CA PRO A 551 -54.99 -11.66 -29.73
C PRO A 551 -54.05 -11.07 -28.65
N PRO A 552 -53.66 -9.78 -28.76
CA PRO A 552 -52.74 -9.11 -27.84
C PRO A 552 -53.23 -8.98 -26.39
N THR A 553 -54.46 -9.44 -26.08
CA THR A 553 -55.12 -9.38 -24.78
C THR A 553 -55.00 -10.66 -23.95
N ALA A 554 -54.16 -11.61 -24.37
CA ALA A 554 -54.00 -12.90 -23.72
C ALA A 554 -52.99 -12.90 -22.55
N LEU A 555 -52.35 -11.78 -22.21
CA LEU A 555 -51.40 -11.71 -21.09
C LEU A 555 -51.71 -10.50 -20.21
N ASN A 556 -52.05 -10.74 -18.95
CA ASN A 556 -52.21 -9.71 -17.94
C ASN A 556 -50.92 -9.55 -17.14
N VAL A 557 -50.58 -8.30 -16.81
CA VAL A 557 -49.39 -7.95 -16.04
C VAL A 557 -49.78 -6.95 -14.95
N SER A 558 -49.29 -7.17 -13.73
CA SER A 558 -49.50 -6.26 -12.61
C SER A 558 -48.25 -6.21 -11.71
N PRO A 559 -47.80 -5.03 -11.25
CA PRO A 559 -48.29 -3.69 -11.59
C PRO A 559 -47.83 -3.20 -12.99
N LEU A 560 -48.54 -2.23 -13.59
CA LEU A 560 -48.17 -1.64 -14.89
C LEU A 560 -47.18 -0.46 -14.80
N SER A 561 -47.04 0.14 -13.62
CA SER A 561 -46.08 1.23 -13.36
C SER A 561 -45.61 1.17 -11.92
N ILE A 562 -44.31 1.31 -11.69
CA ILE A 562 -43.68 1.11 -10.38
C ILE A 562 -42.57 2.14 -10.18
N ARG A 563 -42.40 2.63 -8.94
CA ARG A 563 -41.22 3.38 -8.53
C ARG A 563 -40.35 2.47 -7.66
N LEU A 564 -39.13 2.16 -8.11
CA LEU A 564 -38.22 1.25 -7.42
C LEU A 564 -37.05 2.03 -6.81
N ALA A 565 -36.83 1.86 -5.50
CA ALA A 565 -35.73 2.49 -4.77
C ALA A 565 -34.39 1.76 -5.04
N PRO A 566 -33.24 2.43 -4.82
CA PRO A 566 -31.94 1.76 -4.83
C PRO A 566 -31.88 0.56 -3.87
N ASN A 567 -31.28 -0.55 -4.32
CA ASN A 567 -31.16 -1.83 -3.62
C ASN A 567 -32.49 -2.50 -3.22
N ASP A 568 -33.59 -2.11 -3.85
CA ASP A 568 -34.91 -2.70 -3.61
C ASP A 568 -35.30 -3.67 -4.72
N SER A 569 -36.29 -4.52 -4.43
CA SER A 569 -36.84 -5.47 -5.40
C SER A 569 -38.35 -5.52 -5.36
N ILE A 570 -38.97 -5.81 -6.51
CA ILE A 570 -40.43 -5.91 -6.60
C ILE A 570 -40.84 -7.11 -7.44
N GLY A 571 -41.88 -7.81 -6.98
CA GLY A 571 -42.53 -8.87 -7.74
C GLY A 571 -43.45 -8.28 -8.81
N VAL A 572 -43.27 -8.74 -10.06
CA VAL A 572 -44.17 -8.47 -11.18
C VAL A 572 -44.89 -9.78 -11.51
N THR A 573 -46.22 -9.74 -11.47
CA THR A 573 -47.08 -10.93 -11.63
C THR A 573 -47.71 -10.96 -13.01
N PHE A 574 -47.76 -12.17 -13.60
CA PHE A 574 -48.24 -12.45 -14.94
C PHE A 574 -49.31 -13.54 -14.92
N THR A 575 -50.38 -13.32 -15.68
CA THR A 575 -51.44 -14.30 -15.90
C THR A 575 -51.71 -14.43 -17.40
N PHE A 576 -51.51 -15.62 -17.96
CA PHE A 576 -51.75 -15.90 -19.38
C PHE A 576 -53.16 -16.50 -19.58
N TYR A 577 -53.96 -15.91 -20.48
CA TYR A 577 -55.35 -16.28 -20.76
C TYR A 577 -55.55 -16.49 -22.27
N PRO A 578 -55.26 -17.69 -22.82
CA PRO A 578 -55.39 -17.97 -24.25
C PRO A 578 -56.86 -18.00 -24.69
N ARG A 579 -57.23 -17.29 -25.77
CA ARG A 579 -58.61 -17.21 -26.29
C ARG A 579 -58.85 -17.86 -27.67
N GLN A 580 -57.81 -18.35 -28.34
CA GLN A 580 -57.92 -19.00 -29.66
C GLN A 580 -56.76 -19.99 -29.88
N ILE A 581 -56.74 -20.73 -30.99
CA ILE A 581 -55.61 -21.61 -31.39
C ILE A 581 -54.94 -20.99 -32.64
N ILE A 582 -53.62 -20.81 -32.61
CA ILE A 582 -52.86 -20.30 -33.78
C ILE A 582 -52.63 -21.45 -34.77
N LYS A 583 -53.01 -21.23 -36.04
CA LYS A 583 -53.26 -22.23 -37.09
C LYS A 583 -52.05 -23.07 -37.59
N THR A 584 -50.91 -23.09 -36.90
CA THR A 584 -49.72 -23.85 -37.32
C THR A 584 -49.28 -24.88 -36.28
N GLY A 585 -50.04 -25.98 -36.18
CA GLY A 585 -49.53 -27.31 -35.83
C GLY A 585 -49.22 -27.66 -34.36
N LEU A 586 -48.82 -26.73 -33.51
CA LEU A 586 -48.68 -26.89 -32.06
C LEU A 586 -48.94 -25.51 -31.45
N GLY A 587 -49.95 -25.38 -30.58
CA GLY A 587 -50.42 -24.09 -30.06
C GLY A 587 -49.47 -23.42 -29.06
N ILE A 588 -48.22 -23.16 -29.46
CA ILE A 588 -47.18 -22.52 -28.64
C ILE A 588 -47.32 -21.00 -28.75
N TYR A 589 -47.65 -20.35 -27.64
CA TYR A 589 -47.56 -18.90 -27.52
C TYR A 589 -46.12 -18.48 -27.19
N SER A 590 -45.70 -17.28 -27.63
CA SER A 590 -44.38 -16.71 -27.32
C SER A 590 -44.45 -15.17 -27.21
N PRO A 591 -45.25 -14.62 -26.26
CA PRO A 591 -45.24 -13.19 -25.96
C PRO A 591 -43.83 -12.74 -25.54
N SER A 592 -43.54 -11.45 -25.71
CA SER A 592 -42.42 -10.76 -25.08
C SER A 592 -42.96 -9.63 -24.19
N VAL A 593 -42.56 -9.60 -22.92
CA VAL A 593 -42.86 -8.48 -22.01
C VAL A 593 -41.70 -7.52 -22.06
N VAL A 594 -41.96 -6.22 -22.22
CA VAL A 594 -40.95 -5.15 -22.27
C VAL A 594 -41.04 -4.33 -20.99
N ILE A 595 -39.90 -4.14 -20.33
CA ILE A 595 -39.79 -3.26 -19.16
C ILE A 595 -39.10 -1.98 -19.61
N ASP A 596 -39.84 -0.88 -19.64
CA ASP A 596 -39.33 0.44 -19.99
C ASP A 596 -38.95 1.22 -18.72
N SER A 597 -37.66 1.37 -18.47
CA SER A 597 -37.14 2.29 -17.45
C SER A 597 -37.25 3.74 -17.93
N ARG A 598 -37.92 4.61 -17.16
CA ARG A 598 -37.97 6.04 -17.44
C ARG A 598 -37.33 6.81 -16.28
N PHE A 599 -36.05 7.10 -16.45
CA PHE A 599 -35.35 8.10 -15.64
C PHE A 599 -35.76 9.51 -16.10
N ASN A 600 -36.09 10.42 -15.18
CA ASN A 600 -36.20 11.84 -15.51
C ASN A 600 -35.68 12.69 -14.34
N PRO A 601 -34.79 13.68 -14.62
CA PRO A 601 -35.25 14.91 -15.25
C PRO A 601 -34.34 15.38 -16.40
N GLY A 602 -34.80 15.27 -17.65
CA GLY A 602 -34.36 16.10 -18.77
C GLY A 602 -33.73 15.41 -19.98
N THR A 603 -33.17 14.19 -19.89
CA THR A 603 -32.44 13.59 -21.03
C THR A 603 -32.45 12.06 -21.07
N THR A 604 -32.52 11.56 -22.31
CA THR A 604 -32.31 10.16 -22.80
C THR A 604 -33.08 9.05 -22.09
N ARG A 605 -34.11 8.52 -22.77
CA ARG A 605 -34.72 7.24 -22.43
C ARG A 605 -33.65 6.15 -22.45
N PHE A 606 -33.40 5.52 -21.32
CA PHE A 606 -32.70 4.24 -21.28
C PHE A 606 -33.76 3.15 -21.54
N GLU A 607 -33.86 2.68 -22.78
CA GLU A 607 -34.76 1.58 -23.14
C GLU A 607 -34.01 0.26 -22.97
N LYS A 608 -34.14 -0.39 -21.81
CA LYS A 608 -33.65 -1.77 -21.62
C LYS A 608 -34.77 -2.76 -21.95
N SER A 609 -34.99 -2.99 -23.24
CA SER A 609 -35.93 -4.01 -23.71
C SER A 609 -35.42 -5.41 -23.38
N MET A 610 -35.87 -5.98 -22.26
CA MET A 610 -35.72 -7.41 -21.98
C MET A 610 -36.86 -8.15 -22.67
N ARG A 611 -36.57 -9.27 -23.34
CA ARG A 611 -37.61 -10.11 -23.98
C ARG A 611 -37.69 -11.44 -23.26
N PHE A 612 -38.83 -11.69 -22.62
CA PHE A 612 -39.10 -12.96 -21.93
C PHE A 612 -39.95 -13.84 -22.82
N ARG A 613 -39.46 -15.04 -23.15
CA ARG A 613 -40.26 -16.02 -23.90
C ARG A 613 -41.16 -16.76 -22.92
N LEU A 614 -42.47 -16.54 -23.03
CA LEU A 614 -43.45 -17.38 -22.35
C LEU A 614 -43.87 -18.49 -23.31
N THR A 615 -43.90 -19.75 -22.88
CA THR A 615 -44.44 -20.84 -23.71
C THR A 615 -45.60 -21.51 -22.99
N GLY A 616 -46.59 -21.95 -23.77
CA GLY A 616 -47.68 -22.78 -23.28
C GLY A 616 -48.40 -23.44 -24.45
N THR A 617 -48.94 -24.65 -24.23
CA THR A 617 -49.58 -25.47 -25.28
C THR A 617 -51.09 -25.54 -25.04
N VAL A 618 -51.90 -25.31 -26.08
CA VAL A 618 -53.37 -25.34 -25.99
C VAL A 618 -53.91 -26.71 -26.43
N SER A 619 -54.73 -27.34 -25.60
CA SER A 619 -55.45 -28.59 -25.89
C SER A 619 -56.92 -28.34 -26.26
N VAL A 620 -57.49 -29.19 -27.14
CA VAL A 620 -58.94 -29.33 -27.32
C VAL A 620 -59.31 -30.70 -26.75
N GLU A 621 -60.27 -30.73 -25.83
CA GLU A 621 -60.65 -31.95 -25.10
C GLU A 621 -61.09 -33.09 -26.03
N ASN A 622 -60.65 -34.31 -25.68
CA ASN A 622 -61.49 -35.48 -25.79
C ASN A 622 -61.15 -36.49 -24.67
N ASP A 623 -62.01 -36.42 -23.65
CA ASP A 623 -62.52 -37.42 -22.71
C ASP A 623 -61.63 -38.14 -21.67
N SER A 624 -61.97 -37.84 -20.42
CA SER A 624 -62.00 -38.70 -19.22
C SER A 624 -60.69 -39.30 -18.69
N LYS A 625 -59.91 -38.46 -17.99
CA LYS A 625 -59.04 -38.96 -16.89
C LYS A 625 -59.12 -38.14 -15.61
N PHE A 626 -60.11 -37.25 -15.46
CA PHE A 626 -60.31 -36.63 -14.16
C PHE A 626 -61.17 -37.52 -13.26
N PRO A 627 -60.63 -37.88 -12.10
CA PRO A 627 -61.35 -38.69 -11.14
C PRO A 627 -62.62 -38.01 -10.63
N ARG A 628 -63.74 -38.75 -10.57
CA ARG A 628 -65.06 -38.22 -10.17
C ARG A 628 -65.41 -38.43 -8.69
N GLU A 629 -64.60 -39.19 -7.95
CA GLU A 629 -64.79 -39.41 -6.51
C GLU A 629 -63.45 -39.39 -5.75
N PHE A 630 -63.47 -38.97 -4.48
CA PHE A 630 -62.33 -39.18 -3.59
C PHE A 630 -62.19 -40.67 -3.30
N ARG A 631 -60.97 -41.21 -3.37
CA ARG A 631 -60.75 -42.65 -3.17
C ARG A 631 -59.38 -42.96 -2.59
N LEU A 632 -59.34 -43.77 -1.54
CA LEU A 632 -58.13 -44.43 -1.03
C LEU A 632 -58.17 -45.92 -1.38
N GLU A 633 -57.25 -46.35 -2.25
CA GLU A 633 -57.16 -47.73 -2.70
C GLU A 633 -56.41 -48.62 -1.71
N GLN A 634 -56.59 -49.94 -1.84
CA GLN A 634 -55.82 -50.92 -1.09
C GLN A 634 -54.36 -50.86 -1.53
N ASN A 635 -53.43 -50.77 -0.58
CA ASN A 635 -52.00 -50.78 -0.88
C ASN A 635 -51.61 -52.10 -1.57
N TYR A 636 -50.67 -52.04 -2.50
CA TYR A 636 -50.19 -53.22 -3.21
C TYR A 636 -48.67 -53.23 -3.34
N PRO A 637 -47.99 -54.35 -3.02
CA PRO A 637 -48.55 -55.60 -2.47
C PRO A 637 -49.11 -55.43 -1.04
N ASN A 638 -50.01 -56.32 -0.61
CA ASN A 638 -50.51 -56.44 0.78
C ASN A 638 -50.88 -57.91 1.10
N PRO A 639 -50.16 -58.63 1.99
CA PRO A 639 -49.07 -58.15 2.83
C PRO A 639 -47.84 -57.65 2.03
N PHE A 640 -47.07 -56.74 2.60
CA PHE A 640 -45.91 -56.12 1.95
C PHE A 640 -44.61 -56.34 2.74
N ASN A 641 -43.48 -56.37 2.03
CA ASN A 641 -42.13 -56.48 2.61
C ASN A 641 -41.04 -55.97 1.65
N PRO A 642 -40.22 -54.99 2.02
CA PRO A 642 -40.50 -53.91 2.97
C PRO A 642 -41.29 -52.77 2.31
N GLU A 643 -41.65 -52.89 1.03
CA GLU A 643 -42.20 -51.80 0.21
C GLU A 643 -43.59 -52.09 -0.33
N THR A 644 -44.41 -51.04 -0.43
CA THR A 644 -45.75 -51.06 -1.01
C THR A 644 -46.05 -49.72 -1.65
N VAL A 645 -47.07 -49.66 -2.51
CA VAL A 645 -47.55 -48.39 -3.06
C VAL A 645 -48.96 -48.12 -2.53
N ILE A 646 -49.15 -46.95 -1.95
CA ILE A 646 -50.47 -46.44 -1.53
C ILE A 646 -50.98 -45.51 -2.62
N ARG A 647 -52.16 -45.82 -3.17
CA ARG A 647 -52.78 -45.04 -4.24
C ARG A 647 -54.01 -44.33 -3.72
N TYR A 648 -54.13 -43.05 -4.06
CA TYR A 648 -55.31 -42.28 -3.70
C TYR A 648 -55.63 -41.22 -4.74
N GLN A 649 -56.86 -40.73 -4.67
CA GLN A 649 -57.49 -39.95 -5.71
C GLN A 649 -58.21 -38.75 -5.08
N LEU A 650 -57.93 -37.57 -5.60
CA LEU A 650 -58.50 -36.29 -5.17
C LEU A 650 -59.30 -35.68 -6.31
N ILE A 651 -60.47 -35.12 -6.00
CA ILE A 651 -61.35 -34.49 -7.00
C ILE A 651 -61.36 -32.97 -6.92
N VAL A 652 -60.82 -32.41 -5.83
CA VAL A 652 -60.58 -30.99 -5.64
C VAL A 652 -59.23 -30.79 -4.95
N ASN A 653 -58.64 -29.62 -5.14
CA ASN A 653 -57.38 -29.25 -4.50
C ASN A 653 -57.62 -29.05 -3.00
N GLY A 654 -56.70 -29.52 -2.17
CA GLY A 654 -56.86 -29.43 -0.73
C GLY A 654 -55.61 -29.87 0.02
N HIS A 655 -55.56 -29.55 1.30
CA HIS A 655 -54.52 -30.08 2.17
C HIS A 655 -54.74 -31.57 2.38
N VAL A 656 -53.76 -32.38 2.00
CA VAL A 656 -53.83 -33.84 2.08
C VAL A 656 -52.99 -34.32 3.24
N SER A 657 -53.61 -35.03 4.16
CA SER A 657 -52.91 -35.77 5.21
C SER A 657 -53.04 -37.27 4.97
N LEU A 658 -51.93 -37.91 4.58
CA LEU A 658 -51.81 -39.37 4.47
C LEU A 658 -50.83 -39.88 5.53
N LYS A 659 -51.37 -40.62 6.50
CA LYS A 659 -50.62 -41.05 7.68
C LYS A 659 -50.83 -42.52 7.98
N ILE A 660 -49.85 -43.17 8.58
CA ILE A 660 -49.88 -44.58 9.00
C ILE A 660 -50.00 -44.64 10.53
N TYR A 661 -50.80 -45.58 11.03
CA TYR A 661 -51.09 -45.82 12.43
C TYR A 661 -50.90 -47.31 12.78
N ASP A 662 -50.51 -47.61 14.01
CA ASP A 662 -50.47 -48.97 14.56
C ASP A 662 -51.85 -49.47 15.03
N LEU A 663 -51.90 -50.70 15.56
CA LEU A 663 -53.14 -51.35 16.05
C LEU A 663 -53.83 -50.61 17.21
N ILE A 664 -53.10 -49.78 17.97
CA ILE A 664 -53.65 -48.99 19.07
C ILE A 664 -53.99 -47.56 18.63
N GLY A 665 -53.83 -47.24 17.34
CA GLY A 665 -54.15 -45.94 16.75
C GLY A 665 -53.06 -44.88 16.93
N LYS A 666 -51.84 -45.27 17.31
CA LYS A 666 -50.70 -44.35 17.39
C LYS A 666 -50.15 -44.10 15.99
N GLU A 667 -49.95 -42.83 15.65
CA GLU A 667 -49.31 -42.41 14.39
C GLU A 667 -47.86 -42.92 14.36
N VAL A 668 -47.51 -43.68 13.32
CA VAL A 668 -46.17 -44.25 13.11
C VAL A 668 -45.43 -43.62 11.94
N ALA A 669 -46.13 -42.99 11.00
CA ALA A 669 -45.50 -42.24 9.91
C ALA A 669 -46.45 -41.21 9.27
N VAL A 670 -45.91 -40.07 8.88
CA VAL A 670 -46.56 -39.10 7.99
C VAL A 670 -45.96 -39.25 6.62
N LEU A 671 -46.78 -39.60 5.62
CA LEU A 671 -46.32 -39.82 4.24
C LEU A 671 -46.51 -38.56 3.39
N VAL A 672 -47.64 -37.88 3.57
CA VAL A 672 -47.99 -36.65 2.88
C VAL A 672 -48.73 -35.77 3.89
N ASP A 673 -48.32 -34.51 4.04
CA ASP A 673 -49.02 -33.49 4.84
C ASP A 673 -48.78 -32.12 4.20
N GLU A 674 -49.36 -31.93 3.02
CA GLU A 674 -49.18 -30.73 2.23
C GLU A 674 -50.38 -30.49 1.31
N PHE A 675 -50.45 -29.29 0.73
CA PHE A 675 -51.48 -28.96 -0.24
C PHE A 675 -51.21 -29.69 -1.57
N LYS A 676 -52.22 -30.39 -2.08
CA LYS A 676 -52.16 -31.11 -3.37
C LYS A 676 -53.34 -30.73 -4.25
N ASP A 677 -53.11 -30.69 -5.55
CA ASP A 677 -54.16 -30.46 -6.54
C ASP A 677 -55.03 -31.72 -6.75
N ALA A 678 -56.21 -31.57 -7.35
CA ALA A 678 -57.04 -32.70 -7.76
C ALA A 678 -56.27 -33.62 -8.73
N GLY A 679 -56.30 -34.93 -8.50
CA GLY A 679 -55.51 -35.88 -9.29
C GLY A 679 -55.39 -37.26 -8.65
N VAL A 680 -54.77 -38.20 -9.37
CA VAL A 680 -54.46 -39.54 -8.88
C VAL A 680 -53.00 -39.61 -8.45
N TYR A 681 -52.76 -39.98 -7.20
CA TYR A 681 -51.46 -40.00 -6.56
C TYR A 681 -51.03 -41.42 -6.22
N HIS A 682 -49.73 -41.67 -6.34
CA HIS A 682 -49.08 -42.93 -6.02
C HIS A 682 -47.93 -42.62 -5.08
N PHE A 683 -48.05 -43.06 -3.83
CA PHE A 683 -47.00 -42.88 -2.84
C PHE A 683 -46.25 -44.20 -2.62
N PRO A 684 -44.99 -44.32 -3.10
CA PRO A 684 -44.16 -45.46 -2.76
C PRO A 684 -43.73 -45.35 -1.30
N PHE A 685 -44.10 -46.35 -0.49
CA PHE A 685 -43.76 -46.42 0.93
C PHE A 685 -42.86 -47.61 1.21
N SER A 686 -41.76 -47.37 1.91
CA SER A 686 -40.82 -48.40 2.37
C SER A 686 -40.56 -48.20 3.86
N ILE A 687 -40.69 -49.27 4.67
CA ILE A 687 -40.39 -49.18 6.11
C ILE A 687 -38.92 -48.83 6.40
N ARG A 688 -38.04 -48.94 5.41
CA ARG A 688 -36.62 -48.54 5.51
C ARG A 688 -36.42 -47.02 5.54
N GLN A 689 -37.42 -46.25 5.11
CA GLN A 689 -37.37 -44.78 5.08
C GLN A 689 -37.73 -44.16 6.44
N LEU A 690 -38.21 -44.96 7.40
CA LEU A 690 -38.46 -44.51 8.75
C LEU A 690 -37.13 -44.43 9.52
N THR A 691 -36.81 -43.25 10.06
CA THR A 691 -35.66 -43.05 10.96
C THR A 691 -36.13 -43.29 12.41
N ASP A 692 -35.39 -44.14 13.13
CA ASP A 692 -35.81 -44.95 14.31
C ASP A 692 -36.35 -44.15 15.54
N PRO A 693 -37.18 -44.77 16.44
CA PRO A 693 -36.66 -45.79 17.38
C PRO A 693 -37.51 -47.08 17.50
N PHE A 694 -38.42 -47.37 16.55
CA PHE A 694 -39.15 -48.64 16.56
C PHE A 694 -39.13 -49.29 15.16
N PRO A 695 -38.35 -50.37 14.95
CA PRO A 695 -38.47 -51.16 13.74
C PRO A 695 -39.86 -51.79 13.72
N LEU A 696 -40.74 -51.32 12.82
CA LEU A 696 -42.10 -51.84 12.67
C LEU A 696 -42.05 -53.38 12.59
N SER A 697 -42.73 -54.06 13.51
CA SER A 697 -42.81 -55.52 13.56
C SER A 697 -43.82 -56.05 12.54
N SER A 698 -43.67 -57.30 12.10
CA SER A 698 -44.72 -57.96 11.30
C SER A 698 -46.07 -57.84 12.02
N GLY A 699 -47.10 -57.40 11.32
CA GLY A 699 -48.37 -57.08 11.95
C GLY A 699 -49.30 -56.23 11.09
N ILE A 700 -50.45 -55.90 11.66
CA ILE A 700 -51.48 -55.06 11.01
C ILE A 700 -51.21 -53.60 11.33
N TYR A 701 -51.29 -52.76 10.30
CA TYR A 701 -51.24 -51.31 10.40
C TYR A 701 -52.39 -50.70 9.61
N PHE A 702 -52.71 -49.45 9.87
CA PHE A 702 -53.76 -48.72 9.16
C PHE A 702 -53.16 -47.47 8.52
N TYR A 703 -53.60 -47.13 7.32
CA TYR A 703 -53.29 -45.85 6.70
C TYR A 703 -54.57 -45.08 6.44
N LYS A 704 -54.55 -43.79 6.77
CA LYS A 704 -55.69 -42.90 6.73
C LYS A 704 -55.37 -41.73 5.81
N LEU A 705 -56.27 -41.47 4.86
CA LEU A 705 -56.29 -40.29 4.02
C LEU A 705 -57.36 -39.34 4.54
N GLU A 706 -56.98 -38.08 4.74
CA GLU A 706 -57.84 -37.01 5.21
C GLU A 706 -57.65 -35.77 4.33
N VAL A 707 -58.75 -35.29 3.73
CA VAL A 707 -58.78 -34.14 2.83
C VAL A 707 -60.10 -33.39 3.03
N GLY A 708 -60.05 -32.23 3.68
CA GLY A 708 -61.27 -31.52 4.08
C GLY A 708 -62.14 -32.41 5.00
N GLU A 709 -63.41 -32.61 4.65
CA GLU A 709 -64.32 -33.48 5.39
C GLU A 709 -64.21 -34.97 5.00
N PHE A 710 -63.46 -35.31 3.94
CA PHE A 710 -63.31 -36.69 3.49
C PHE A 710 -62.24 -37.41 4.30
N ILE A 711 -62.63 -38.48 4.98
CA ILE A 711 -61.72 -39.36 5.73
C ILE A 711 -61.95 -40.81 5.30
N GLN A 712 -60.89 -41.47 4.82
CA GLN A 712 -60.94 -42.90 4.51
C GLN A 712 -59.72 -43.62 5.08
N THR A 713 -59.97 -44.75 5.76
CA THR A 713 -58.92 -45.59 6.37
C THR A 713 -58.91 -46.99 5.75
N ARG A 714 -57.72 -47.53 5.51
CA ARG A 714 -57.51 -48.89 4.98
C ARG A 714 -56.49 -49.62 5.84
N LYS A 715 -56.61 -50.95 5.94
CA LYS A 715 -55.68 -51.82 6.66
C LYS A 715 -54.59 -52.34 5.74
N MET A 716 -53.38 -52.48 6.26
CA MET A 716 -52.24 -53.11 5.59
C MET A 716 -51.53 -54.08 6.53
N PHE A 717 -50.88 -55.10 5.97
CA PHE A 717 -50.18 -56.14 6.69
C PHE A 717 -48.70 -56.08 6.33
N LEU A 718 -47.84 -55.80 7.30
CA LEU A 718 -46.40 -55.88 7.14
C LEU A 718 -45.95 -57.31 7.47
N LEU A 719 -45.16 -57.92 6.60
CA LEU A 719 -44.67 -59.29 6.77
C LEU A 719 -43.15 -59.30 6.61
N LYS A 720 -42.39 -59.11 7.69
CA LYS A 720 -40.92 -59.18 7.65
C LYS A 720 -40.39 -60.57 7.33
#